data_AF-A0A7T7U1I6-F1
#
_entry.id   AF-A0A7T7U1I6-F1
#
_cell.length_a   1.000
_cell.length_b   1.000
_cell.length_c   1.000
_cell.angle_alpha   90.00
_cell.angle_beta   90.00
_cell.angle_gamma   90.00
#
_symmetry.space_group_name_H-M   'P 1'
#
loop_
_entity.id
_entity.type
_entity.pdbx_description
1 polymer ?
#
loop_
_entity_poly.entity_id
_entity_poly.type
_entity_poly.pdbx_seq_one_letter_code
_entity_poly.pdbx_strand_id
1 'polypeptide(L)'
;MRTNRVNFAMALAGMSFTREASQAQLPEFNKEALTRSFIFERASVDEDKRTVELSFSSEVEVERWFGYEVLDHSSGAMRMDRIIGGSLLINHDWDDQVGVVESVRVDADKKGRAVVRFGRSSRAEEIFQDVKDGIRKQVSVGYRVLGAKLKETREDDDVYLITDWEPYEISLVSVPADITVGVGRSGEKLNNEKPLVNAENETKAATPAKQQRALNMKFEYFTDANGNYCRQQVNENGERFGQIEIVRAADDTAQRGAETERKRVAELMQLGERFGASDLVRQYIDDNKTPAELQTAILERQHGKQGKPITEKPKVQNANIGMTGDEVRRFSLMRAVRAMLPGATQADIEAAAFERECSEAAAQAYGRSAQGIMVPADVLSRAFEIGGNTSGATLVGTDHRSDLFIDLLRKRTTLLQLGYMMNGLVGDVDIPKQTGGATAYWVGEGEASTGSQPSVGQRKLSPHTVAAYTDITRKLLQQGTPDAENLVWNDLNKAIALELDRAGYYGTGLNNQPTGLKNISGINAVNFAATDPTFAELVSMETAVAADNAEVDRMAYVVNATTRGALKTTAKFGSGTEATIWEQGNTVNGYRTEVTNQIAAGDVFFGNFADLIIGLWGGLDITVDPYALSTSGGLRIVAFQDVDFALRNNESICYGVKPAI
;
A
#
# COMPACT_ATOMS: atom_id res chain seq x y z
N MET A 1 15.70 -20.61 78.30
CA MET A 1 15.58 -19.16 78.02
C MET A 1 15.03 -19.00 76.61
N ARG A 2 13.79 -18.53 76.48
CA ARG A 2 13.15 -18.14 75.21
C ARG A 2 13.36 -16.63 75.04
N THR A 3 13.80 -16.17 73.87
CA THR A 3 13.84 -14.74 73.53
C THR A 3 13.24 -14.51 72.14
N ASN A 4 12.43 -13.45 72.07
CA ASN A 4 11.30 -13.21 71.17
C ASN A 4 11.68 -12.75 69.76
N ARG A 5 11.01 -13.33 68.75
CA ARG A 5 11.03 -12.97 67.32
C ARG A 5 10.10 -11.79 66.96
N VAL A 6 10.15 -10.66 67.67
CA VAL A 6 9.17 -9.55 67.43
C VAL A 6 9.78 -8.26 66.83
N ASN A 7 11.10 -8.07 66.79
CA ASN A 7 11.66 -6.74 66.44
C ASN A 7 12.33 -6.57 65.05
N PHE A 8 12.21 -7.52 64.12
CA PHE A 8 12.74 -7.32 62.75
C PHE A 8 11.67 -6.92 61.72
N ALA A 9 10.38 -7.14 62.02
CA ALA A 9 9.28 -6.81 61.12
C ALA A 9 8.88 -5.32 61.15
N MET A 10 9.29 -4.55 62.18
CA MET A 10 8.93 -3.13 62.32
C MET A 10 9.93 -2.14 61.71
N ALA A 11 11.13 -2.59 61.30
CA ALA A 11 12.14 -1.72 60.67
C ALA A 11 12.02 -1.67 59.13
N LEU A 12 11.22 -2.55 58.51
CA LEU A 12 11.05 -2.62 57.05
C LEU A 12 9.76 -1.96 56.54
N ALA A 13 8.91 -1.44 57.45
CA ALA A 13 7.59 -0.89 57.13
C ALA A 13 7.53 0.66 57.05
N GLY A 14 8.70 1.34 57.01
CA GLY A 14 8.80 2.80 57.19
C GLY A 14 9.37 3.61 56.03
N MET A 15 9.61 3.03 54.86
CA MET A 15 10.04 3.78 53.66
C MET A 15 9.07 3.52 52.51
N SER A 16 7.83 4.00 52.68
CA SER A 16 6.96 4.31 51.55
C SER A 16 7.67 5.40 50.73
N PHE A 17 8.30 5.00 49.62
CA PHE A 17 8.60 5.91 48.53
C PHE A 17 7.28 6.53 48.09
N THR A 18 7.04 7.77 48.53
CA THR A 18 6.00 8.62 47.98
C THR A 18 6.32 8.80 46.50
N ARG A 19 5.61 8.06 45.64
CA ARG A 19 5.60 8.30 44.20
C ARG A 19 4.95 9.67 44.00
N GLU A 20 5.72 10.66 43.56
CA GLU A 20 5.17 11.94 43.12
C GLU A 20 4.07 11.69 42.08
N ALA A 21 2.85 12.09 42.40
CA ALA A 21 1.70 12.02 41.52
C ALA A 21 1.45 13.40 40.90
N SER A 22 2.12 13.70 39.78
CA SER A 22 1.58 14.59 38.74
C SER A 22 2.43 14.61 37.47
N GLN A 23 2.34 13.56 36.66
CA GLN A 23 2.56 13.70 35.22
C GLN A 23 1.43 12.93 34.55
N ALA A 24 0.71 13.61 33.66
CA ALA A 24 -0.11 12.91 32.68
C ALA A 24 0.77 11.81 32.07
N GLN A 25 0.25 10.58 32.00
CA GLN A 25 1.02 9.46 31.50
C GLN A 25 1.37 9.75 30.04
N LEU A 26 2.64 10.10 29.79
CA LEU A 26 3.09 10.51 28.47
C LEU A 26 2.97 9.31 27.51
N PRO A 27 2.62 9.55 26.23
CA PRO A 27 2.61 8.50 25.21
C PRO A 27 3.96 7.79 25.07
N GLU A 28 3.95 6.55 24.58
CA GLU A 28 5.18 5.79 24.33
C GLU A 28 5.89 6.27 23.06
N PHE A 29 6.59 7.40 23.11
CA PHE A 29 7.12 8.10 21.91
C PHE A 29 7.97 7.25 20.94
N ASN A 30 8.71 6.25 21.42
CA ASN A 30 9.65 5.46 20.60
C ASN A 30 9.06 4.15 20.03
N LYS A 31 7.73 4.02 19.97
CA LYS A 31 7.04 2.84 19.42
C LYS A 31 7.37 2.58 17.95
N GLU A 32 7.60 3.65 17.19
CA GLU A 32 7.95 3.62 15.77
C GLU A 32 9.30 4.31 15.54
N ALA A 33 9.95 4.02 14.41
CA ALA A 33 11.16 4.73 14.01
C ALA A 33 10.84 6.20 13.74
N LEU A 34 11.41 7.10 14.54
CA LEU A 34 11.18 8.53 14.42
C LEU A 34 12.17 9.14 13.43
N THR A 35 11.64 9.68 12.33
CA THR A 35 12.43 10.38 11.32
C THR A 35 11.85 11.76 11.00
N ARG A 36 12.69 12.73 10.65
CA ARG A 36 12.24 14.09 10.34
C ARG A 36 13.02 14.71 9.21
N SER A 37 12.31 15.27 8.21
CA SER A 37 12.92 15.72 6.96
C SER A 37 12.90 17.22 6.71
N PHE A 38 13.85 17.71 5.91
CA PHE A 38 14.18 19.12 5.68
C PHE A 38 14.76 19.34 4.28
N ILE A 39 14.80 20.59 3.83
CA ILE A 39 15.50 21.01 2.61
C ILE A 39 16.77 21.77 3.02
N PHE A 40 17.93 21.44 2.46
CA PHE A 40 19.16 22.22 2.68
C PHE A 40 19.36 23.29 1.60
N GLU A 41 20.06 24.37 1.96
CA GLU A 41 20.45 25.44 1.04
C GLU A 41 21.80 25.14 0.38
N ARG A 42 21.89 25.37 -0.93
CA ARG A 42 23.03 25.03 -1.81
C ARG A 42 24.39 25.63 -1.41
N ALA A 43 24.45 26.55 -0.45
CA ALA A 43 25.58 27.47 -0.28
C ALA A 43 26.88 26.88 0.33
N SER A 44 26.91 25.59 0.68
CA SER A 44 27.97 25.02 1.54
C SER A 44 28.47 23.64 1.12
N VAL A 45 28.76 23.45 -0.17
CA VAL A 45 29.47 22.25 -0.68
C VAL A 45 30.96 22.57 -0.84
N ASP A 46 31.83 21.84 -0.15
CA ASP A 46 33.29 21.86 -0.34
C ASP A 46 33.67 20.61 -1.16
N GLU A 47 33.93 20.81 -2.45
CA GLU A 47 34.21 19.71 -3.39
C GLU A 47 35.52 18.98 -3.08
N ASP A 48 36.54 19.72 -2.61
CA ASP A 48 37.86 19.17 -2.32
C ASP A 48 37.81 18.24 -1.10
N LYS A 49 37.07 18.64 -0.06
CA LYS A 49 36.86 17.82 1.15
C LYS A 49 35.71 16.84 1.01
N ARG A 50 34.90 16.94 -0.05
CA ARG A 50 33.64 16.22 -0.25
C ARG A 50 32.69 16.39 0.93
N THR A 51 32.66 17.59 1.51
CA THR A 51 31.83 17.91 2.66
C THR A 51 30.68 18.82 2.26
N VAL A 52 29.53 18.62 2.91
CA VAL A 52 28.33 19.42 2.72
C VAL A 52 27.80 19.80 4.09
N GLU A 53 27.62 21.11 4.32
CA GLU A 53 26.85 21.56 5.48
C GLU A 53 25.35 21.54 5.14
N LEU A 54 24.56 20.91 6.00
CA LEU A 54 23.11 20.77 5.85
C LEU A 54 22.39 21.04 7.18
N SER A 55 21.12 21.43 7.10
CA SER A 55 20.24 21.49 8.27
C SER A 55 19.41 20.21 8.35
N PHE A 56 19.34 19.61 9.54
CA PHE A 56 18.70 18.31 9.74
C PHE A 56 17.64 18.30 10.84
N SER A 57 17.42 19.42 11.54
CA SER A 57 16.41 19.55 12.61
C SER A 57 15.99 21.01 12.83
N SER A 58 14.76 21.23 13.32
CA SER A 58 14.20 22.55 13.68
C SER A 58 13.12 22.44 14.77
N GLU A 59 12.57 23.55 15.24
CA GLU A 59 11.45 23.59 16.22
C GLU A 59 10.05 23.61 15.56
N VAL A 60 9.91 23.25 14.27
CA VAL A 60 8.58 23.19 13.62
C VAL A 60 7.74 22.04 14.20
N GLU A 61 6.42 22.19 14.25
CA GLU A 61 5.49 21.13 14.67
C GLU A 61 5.38 20.05 13.59
N VAL A 62 5.60 18.79 13.98
CA VAL A 62 5.47 17.63 13.09
C VAL A 62 4.47 16.66 13.66
N GLU A 63 3.53 16.22 12.84
CA GLU A 63 2.50 15.25 13.22
C GLU A 63 3.09 13.85 13.40
N ARG A 64 2.68 13.19 14.48
CA ARG A 64 3.05 11.82 14.87
C ARG A 64 1.79 11.08 15.31
N TRP A 65 1.87 9.76 15.39
CA TRP A 65 0.78 8.91 15.89
C TRP A 65 0.36 9.23 17.34
N PHE A 66 1.19 9.94 18.11
CA PHE A 66 0.91 10.38 19.48
C PHE A 66 0.48 11.85 19.59
N GLY A 67 0.25 12.54 18.46
CA GLY A 67 -0.03 13.97 18.37
C GLY A 67 1.10 14.75 17.71
N TYR A 68 1.19 16.06 17.97
CA TYR A 68 2.21 16.92 17.39
C TYR A 68 3.49 16.94 18.23
N GLU A 69 4.63 16.98 17.56
CA GLU A 69 5.96 16.99 18.16
C GLU A 69 6.71 18.28 17.83
N VAL A 70 7.36 18.87 18.84
CA VAL A 70 8.32 19.96 18.70
C VAL A 70 9.64 19.55 19.33
N LEU A 71 10.71 19.48 18.54
CA LEU A 71 12.06 19.18 19.04
C LEU A 71 12.68 20.43 19.67
N ASP A 72 12.95 20.42 20.97
CA ASP A 72 13.62 21.54 21.64
C ASP A 72 15.09 21.64 21.22
N HIS A 73 15.51 22.84 20.82
CA HIS A 73 16.89 23.18 20.47
C HIS A 73 17.52 24.12 21.52
N SER A 74 16.99 24.12 22.75
CA SER A 74 17.65 24.73 23.90
C SER A 74 18.93 23.98 24.28
N SER A 75 19.84 24.69 24.97
CA SER A 75 21.12 24.11 25.38
C SER A 75 20.88 22.91 26.31
N GLY A 76 21.35 21.73 25.90
CA GLY A 76 21.21 20.48 26.64
C GLY A 76 20.03 19.59 26.20
N ALA A 77 19.16 20.05 25.30
CA ALA A 77 18.02 19.25 24.82
C ALA A 77 18.40 18.19 23.77
N MET A 78 19.37 18.49 22.89
CA MET A 78 19.85 17.56 21.86
C MET A 78 21.18 16.90 22.28
N ARG A 79 21.18 15.57 22.42
CA ARG A 79 22.38 14.77 22.71
C ARG A 79 23.17 14.48 21.43
N MET A 80 24.30 15.15 21.24
CA MET A 80 25.07 15.11 19.98
C MET A 80 26.03 13.93 19.86
N ASP A 81 26.35 13.25 20.96
CA ASP A 81 27.47 12.30 21.00
C ASP A 81 27.30 11.13 20.03
N ARG A 82 26.06 10.67 19.81
CA ARG A 82 25.78 9.52 18.95
C ARG A 82 25.77 9.88 17.46
N ILE A 83 25.41 11.11 17.11
CA ILE A 83 25.31 11.54 15.72
C ILE A 83 26.68 11.95 15.15
N ILE A 84 27.61 12.42 15.98
CA ILE A 84 28.98 12.74 15.53
C ILE A 84 29.70 11.43 15.21
N GLY A 85 30.14 11.26 13.97
CA GLY A 85 30.64 9.99 13.44
C GLY A 85 29.54 9.02 12.99
N GLY A 86 28.27 9.41 13.09
CA GLY A 86 27.11 8.64 12.61
C GLY A 86 27.05 8.59 11.07
N SER A 87 26.22 7.68 10.56
CA SER A 87 26.13 7.41 9.12
C SER A 87 25.33 8.50 8.37
N LEU A 88 25.80 8.83 7.16
CA LEU A 88 24.98 9.48 6.13
C LEU A 88 24.38 8.40 5.22
N LEU A 89 23.07 8.28 5.21
CA LEU A 89 22.33 7.20 4.53
C LEU A 89 21.50 7.71 3.35
N ILE A 90 20.91 6.79 2.59
CA ILE A 90 19.84 7.03 1.62
C ILE A 90 18.54 6.41 2.13
N ASN A 91 17.45 7.18 2.14
CA ASN A 91 16.11 6.76 2.54
C ASN A 91 16.01 5.97 3.87
N HIS A 92 16.86 6.31 4.86
CA HIS A 92 16.97 5.60 6.15
C HIS A 92 17.36 4.12 6.05
N ASP A 93 17.88 3.68 4.90
CA ASP A 93 18.38 2.33 4.70
C ASP A 93 19.77 2.19 5.32
N TRP A 94 19.86 1.34 6.35
CA TRP A 94 21.10 1.09 7.08
C TRP A 94 22.14 0.33 6.23
N ASP A 95 21.72 -0.27 5.12
CA ASP A 95 22.60 -0.94 4.16
C ASP A 95 23.12 0.02 3.06
N ASP A 96 22.53 1.22 2.88
CA ASP A 96 22.92 2.23 1.86
C ASP A 96 23.62 3.44 2.49
N GLN A 97 24.77 3.20 3.13
CA GLN A 97 25.62 4.26 3.68
C GLN A 97 26.50 4.91 2.60
N VAL A 98 26.34 6.23 2.43
CA VAL A 98 27.04 7.04 1.42
C VAL A 98 28.03 8.03 2.02
N GLY A 99 28.06 8.19 3.34
CA GLY A 99 28.99 9.08 4.01
C GLY A 99 28.95 8.98 5.54
N VAL A 100 29.49 10.02 6.18
CA VAL A 100 29.59 10.14 7.64
C VAL A 100 29.29 11.57 8.08
N VAL A 101 28.73 11.74 9.27
CA VAL A 101 28.56 13.06 9.91
C VAL A 101 29.85 13.45 10.64
N GLU A 102 30.47 14.55 10.25
CA GLU A 102 31.75 15.02 10.83
C GLU A 102 31.55 15.91 12.05
N SER A 103 30.56 16.80 12.01
CA SER A 103 30.27 17.71 13.11
C SER A 103 28.81 18.12 13.11
N VAL A 104 28.31 18.48 14.29
CA VAL A 104 26.93 18.92 14.52
C VAL A 104 26.96 20.16 15.43
N ARG A 105 26.07 21.11 15.15
CA ARG A 105 25.86 22.31 15.97
C ARG A 105 24.39 22.72 15.95
N VAL A 106 23.96 23.42 17.00
CA VAL A 106 22.66 24.11 17.04
C VAL A 106 22.92 25.60 16.89
N ASP A 107 22.22 26.22 15.95
CA ASP A 107 22.35 27.63 15.67
C ASP A 107 21.39 28.53 16.46
N ALA A 108 21.68 29.83 16.43
CA ALA A 108 20.82 30.85 17.01
C ALA A 108 19.41 30.88 16.38
N ASP A 109 19.25 30.35 15.16
CA ASP A 109 17.96 30.18 14.46
C ASP A 109 17.18 28.94 14.91
N LYS A 110 17.63 28.25 15.97
CA LYS A 110 17.00 27.04 16.52
C LYS A 110 16.93 25.87 15.53
N LYS A 111 17.96 25.74 14.71
CA LYS A 111 18.14 24.59 13.81
C LYS A 111 19.41 23.81 14.14
N GLY A 112 19.31 22.49 14.05
CA GLY A 112 20.49 21.63 14.01
C GLY A 112 21.10 21.64 12.61
N ARG A 113 22.40 21.90 12.54
CA ARG A 113 23.21 21.81 11.32
C ARG A 113 24.32 20.80 11.48
N ALA A 114 24.58 20.05 10.43
CA ALA A 114 25.62 19.04 10.38
C ALA A 114 26.52 19.26 9.16
N VAL A 115 27.82 19.01 9.32
CA VAL A 115 28.74 18.84 8.20
C VAL A 115 28.85 17.34 7.94
N VAL A 116 28.47 16.90 6.75
CA VAL A 116 28.55 15.50 6.32
C VAL A 116 29.62 15.34 5.25
N ARG A 117 30.38 14.23 5.29
CA ARG A 117 31.39 13.90 4.28
C ARG A 117 30.98 12.68 3.48
N PHE A 118 31.01 12.80 2.15
CA PHE A 118 30.68 11.70 1.24
C PHE A 118 31.86 10.74 1.05
N GLY A 119 31.56 9.45 0.97
CA GLY A 119 32.52 8.40 0.63
C GLY A 119 33.02 8.51 -0.81
N ARG A 120 33.95 7.62 -1.20
CA ARG A 120 34.51 7.53 -2.57
C ARG A 120 34.06 6.29 -3.34
N SER A 121 33.06 5.55 -2.83
CA SER A 121 32.45 4.45 -3.57
C SER A 121 31.70 4.98 -4.80
N SER A 122 31.45 4.13 -5.79
CA SER A 122 30.63 4.49 -6.96
C SER A 122 29.26 5.04 -6.55
N ARG A 123 28.62 4.40 -5.55
CA ARG A 123 27.35 4.83 -4.97
C ARG A 123 27.45 6.20 -4.31
N ALA A 124 28.46 6.44 -3.47
CA ALA A 124 28.65 7.75 -2.85
C ALA A 124 28.99 8.84 -3.87
N GLU A 125 29.70 8.49 -4.96
CA GLU A 125 30.00 9.41 -6.05
C GLU A 125 28.77 9.83 -6.83
N GLU A 126 27.91 8.87 -7.21
CA GLU A 126 26.61 9.14 -7.84
C GLU A 126 25.79 10.15 -7.00
N ILE A 127 25.62 9.86 -5.72
CA ILE A 127 24.84 10.70 -4.81
C ILE A 127 25.51 12.07 -4.59
N PHE A 128 26.84 12.12 -4.49
CA PHE A 128 27.54 13.39 -4.32
C PHE A 128 27.38 14.29 -5.56
N GLN A 129 27.38 13.73 -6.78
CA GLN A 129 27.08 14.49 -7.99
C GLN A 129 25.64 15.00 -7.99
N ASP A 130 24.66 14.17 -7.63
CA ASP A 130 23.26 14.60 -7.50
C ASP A 130 23.09 15.76 -6.48
N VAL A 131 23.86 15.74 -5.40
CA VAL A 131 23.88 16.80 -4.38
C VAL A 131 24.52 18.08 -4.94
N LYS A 132 25.63 17.96 -5.67
CA LYS A 132 26.29 19.09 -6.36
C LYS A 132 25.39 19.74 -7.40
N ASP A 133 24.67 18.93 -8.16
CA ASP A 133 23.73 19.37 -9.19
C ASP A 133 22.44 19.95 -8.58
N GLY A 134 22.25 19.79 -7.27
CA GLY A 134 21.06 20.24 -6.57
C GLY A 134 19.83 19.45 -6.96
N ILE A 135 19.97 18.18 -7.31
CA ILE A 135 18.87 17.24 -7.53
C ILE A 135 18.40 16.72 -6.16
N ARG A 136 19.34 16.27 -5.33
CA ARG A 136 19.07 15.78 -3.97
C ARG A 136 19.22 16.91 -2.97
N LYS A 137 18.10 17.52 -2.57
CA LYS A 137 18.06 18.64 -1.62
C LYS A 137 17.45 18.31 -0.27
N GLN A 138 16.86 17.13 -0.14
CA GLN A 138 16.08 16.77 1.03
C GLN A 138 16.87 15.85 1.95
N VAL A 139 16.83 16.18 3.23
CA VAL A 139 17.56 15.55 4.32
C VAL A 139 16.56 15.02 5.32
N SER A 140 16.87 13.97 6.03
CA SER A 140 16.09 13.48 7.15
C SER A 140 16.99 13.06 8.30
N VAL A 141 16.51 13.10 9.54
CA VAL A 141 17.24 12.66 10.73
C VAL A 141 16.48 11.55 11.42
N GLY A 142 17.16 10.47 11.77
CA GLY A 142 16.67 9.44 12.69
C GLY A 142 17.09 9.75 14.12
N TYR A 143 16.15 9.69 15.05
CA TYR A 143 16.40 10.05 16.45
C TYR A 143 15.55 9.25 17.43
N ARG A 144 15.90 9.35 18.72
CA ARG A 144 15.16 8.77 19.83
C ARG A 144 14.75 9.83 20.82
N VAL A 145 13.52 9.76 21.33
CA VAL A 145 13.01 10.62 22.40
C VAL A 145 13.38 10.03 23.75
N LEU A 146 14.01 10.84 24.61
CA LEU A 146 14.42 10.46 25.96
C LEU A 146 13.61 11.21 27.03
N GLY A 147 13.06 12.38 26.70
CA GLY A 147 12.20 13.15 27.58
C GLY A 147 11.31 14.13 26.81
N ALA A 148 10.07 14.27 27.27
CA ALA A 148 9.09 15.15 26.66
C ALA A 148 8.20 15.81 27.73
N LYS A 149 7.53 16.90 27.36
CA LYS A 149 6.52 17.58 28.17
C LYS A 149 5.33 17.93 27.29
N LEU A 150 4.12 17.79 27.82
CA LEU A 150 2.92 18.33 27.18
C LEU A 150 3.05 19.86 27.13
N LYS A 151 3.06 20.41 25.92
CA LYS A 151 3.23 21.85 25.63
C LYS A 151 1.86 22.53 25.53
N GLU A 152 0.92 21.90 24.85
CA GLU A 152 -0.41 22.41 24.55
C GLU A 152 -1.38 21.25 24.41
N THR A 153 -2.59 21.38 24.95
CA THR A 153 -3.68 20.42 24.69
C THR A 153 -4.60 21.01 23.64
N ARG A 154 -4.86 20.25 22.58
CA ARG A 154 -5.81 20.63 21.52
C ARG A 154 -7.00 19.67 21.52
N GLU A 155 -8.04 20.03 20.77
CA GLU A 155 -9.30 19.28 20.72
C GLU A 155 -9.12 17.89 20.09
N ASP A 156 -8.27 17.79 19.06
CA ASP A 156 -7.98 16.54 18.34
C ASP A 156 -6.65 15.91 18.76
N ASP A 157 -5.55 16.69 18.77
CA ASP A 157 -4.19 16.18 19.01
C ASP A 157 -3.33 17.10 19.90
N ASP A 158 -2.80 16.54 20.99
CA ASP A 158 -1.89 17.22 21.91
C ASP A 158 -0.55 17.57 21.26
N VAL A 159 0.06 18.69 21.69
CA VAL A 159 1.41 19.10 21.27
C VAL A 159 2.40 18.76 22.38
N TYR A 160 3.43 18.01 22.04
CA TYR A 160 4.52 17.61 22.93
C TYR A 160 5.81 18.33 22.57
N LEU A 161 6.40 19.00 23.57
CA LEU A 161 7.76 19.52 23.48
C LEU A 161 8.74 18.44 23.91
N ILE A 162 9.58 17.99 22.98
CA ILE A 162 10.63 17.01 23.24
C ILE A 162 11.84 17.72 23.83
N THR A 163 12.04 17.54 25.13
CA THR A 163 13.05 18.26 25.91
C THR A 163 14.38 17.52 26.02
N ASP A 164 14.43 16.22 25.68
CA ASP A 164 15.65 15.41 25.65
C ASP A 164 15.54 14.40 24.50
N TRP A 165 16.42 14.52 23.50
CA TRP A 165 16.43 13.67 22.31
C TRP A 165 17.83 13.40 21.79
N GLU A 166 18.01 12.23 21.17
CA GLU A 166 19.30 11.74 20.68
C GLU A 166 19.20 11.37 19.19
N PRO A 167 19.69 12.21 18.27
CA PRO A 167 19.87 11.84 16.87
C PRO A 167 20.95 10.76 16.71
N TYR A 168 20.76 9.84 15.76
CA TYR A 168 21.69 8.74 15.52
C TYR A 168 22.08 8.52 14.05
N GLU A 169 21.33 9.05 13.09
CA GLU A 169 21.71 9.06 11.66
C GLU A 169 21.12 10.27 10.92
N ILE A 170 21.74 10.62 9.79
CA ILE A 170 21.19 11.56 8.81
C ILE A 170 21.04 10.83 7.48
N SER A 171 19.93 11.04 6.78
CA SER A 171 19.67 10.43 5.49
C SER A 171 19.33 11.46 4.43
N LEU A 172 19.69 11.23 3.18
CA LEU A 172 19.12 11.95 2.03
C LEU A 172 17.84 11.24 1.61
N VAL A 173 16.76 11.98 1.40
CA VAL A 173 15.42 11.43 1.09
C VAL A 173 14.86 12.04 -0.19
N SER A 174 13.86 11.39 -0.78
CA SER A 174 13.16 11.87 -2.00
C SER A 174 11.84 12.58 -1.71
N VAL A 175 11.24 12.32 -0.55
CA VAL A 175 10.00 12.95 -0.07
C VAL A 175 10.21 13.35 1.40
N PRO A 176 10.11 14.63 1.77
CA PRO A 176 10.30 15.03 3.15
C PRO A 176 8.97 14.95 3.92
N ALA A 177 9.02 14.60 5.20
CA ALA A 177 7.85 14.65 6.08
C ALA A 177 7.33 16.09 6.33
N ASP A 178 8.18 17.11 6.19
CA ASP A 178 7.86 18.53 6.37
C ASP A 178 8.18 19.31 5.09
N ILE A 179 7.15 19.87 4.45
CA ILE A 179 7.23 20.62 3.19
C ILE A 179 7.28 22.15 3.39
N THR A 180 7.41 22.65 4.61
CA THR A 180 7.23 24.08 4.91
C THR A 180 8.44 24.99 4.63
N VAL A 181 9.54 24.52 4.03
CA VAL A 181 10.61 25.43 3.52
C VAL A 181 11.38 24.96 2.29
N GLY A 182 11.48 25.87 1.31
CA GLY A 182 12.54 26.03 0.31
C GLY A 182 12.72 27.54 0.02
N VAL A 183 13.92 27.98 -0.40
CA VAL A 183 14.31 29.41 -0.47
C VAL A 183 13.65 30.17 -1.62
N GLY A 184 13.05 31.33 -1.33
CA GLY A 184 12.48 32.25 -2.31
C GLY A 184 11.46 33.28 -1.80
N ARG A 185 11.37 33.55 -0.49
CA ARG A 185 10.52 34.63 0.04
C ARG A 185 11.25 35.47 1.08
N SER A 186 12.16 36.32 0.62
CA SER A 186 12.52 37.54 1.36
C SER A 186 11.36 38.53 1.24
N GLY A 187 10.98 39.13 2.37
CA GLY A 187 9.80 39.97 2.48
C GLY A 187 9.72 41.11 1.46
N GLU A 188 8.65 41.08 0.68
CA GLU A 188 7.95 42.28 0.23
C GLU A 188 6.47 42.13 0.63
N LYS A 189 6.01 43.02 1.51
CA LYS A 189 4.58 43.26 1.67
C LYS A 189 4.09 43.94 0.40
N LEU A 190 3.49 43.19 -0.53
CA LEU A 190 2.63 43.75 -1.57
C LEU A 190 1.43 42.84 -1.79
N ASN A 191 0.34 43.30 -1.18
CA ASN A 191 -1.08 43.05 -1.40
C ASN A 191 -1.46 42.17 -2.61
N ASN A 192 -2.25 41.13 -2.33
CA ASN A 192 -3.45 40.82 -3.10
C ASN A 192 -4.37 39.90 -2.28
N GLU A 193 -5.08 40.50 -1.33
CA GLU A 193 -6.38 39.98 -0.92
C GLU A 193 -7.36 40.17 -2.08
N LYS A 194 -8.13 39.13 -2.43
CA LYS A 194 -9.36 39.26 -3.21
C LYS A 194 -10.56 39.21 -2.26
N PRO A 195 -11.64 39.93 -2.59
CA PRO A 195 -12.46 40.65 -1.64
C PRO A 195 -13.57 39.79 -1.03
N LEU A 196 -13.78 39.92 0.28
CA LEU A 196 -15.04 39.58 0.91
C LEU A 196 -16.00 40.76 0.75
N VAL A 197 -17.16 40.48 0.16
CA VAL A 197 -18.23 41.45 -0.08
C VAL A 197 -19.01 41.66 1.22
N ASN A 198 -19.04 42.92 1.64
CA ASN A 198 -20.00 43.65 2.48
C ASN A 198 -21.02 42.85 3.33
N ALA A 199 -20.89 42.99 4.65
CA ALA A 199 -22.04 43.19 5.52
C ALA A 199 -21.78 44.43 6.40
N GLU A 200 -22.82 45.23 6.55
CA GLU A 200 -22.80 46.65 6.84
C GLU A 200 -22.59 46.98 8.33
N ASN A 201 -21.87 48.09 8.56
CA ASN A 201 -21.99 49.06 9.65
C ASN A 201 -22.52 48.62 11.03
N GLU A 202 -21.64 48.62 12.03
CA GLU A 202 -21.89 49.38 13.26
C GLU A 202 -20.63 50.09 13.76
N THR A 203 -20.80 51.38 14.05
CA THR A 203 -19.79 52.36 14.42
C THR A 203 -19.49 52.25 15.92
N LYS A 204 -18.22 52.05 16.33
CA LYS A 204 -17.74 52.54 17.64
C LYS A 204 -16.34 53.15 17.55
N ALA A 205 -16.25 54.30 18.20
CA ALA A 205 -15.23 55.32 18.04
C ALA A 205 -13.83 54.91 18.50
N ALA A 206 -12.82 55.50 17.84
CA ALA A 206 -11.42 55.43 18.20
C ALA A 206 -11.12 56.05 19.59
N THR A 207 -10.20 55.43 20.33
CA THR A 207 -9.46 56.07 21.44
C THR A 207 -8.00 55.62 21.37
N PRO A 208 -7.00 56.48 21.65
CA PRO A 208 -5.61 56.26 21.23
C PRO A 208 -4.83 55.28 22.09
N ALA A 209 -3.84 54.65 21.46
CA ALA A 209 -2.86 53.73 22.04
C ALA A 209 -2.16 54.30 23.29
N LYS A 210 -2.16 53.52 24.38
CA LYS A 210 -1.21 53.64 25.49
C LYS A 210 -0.24 52.46 25.47
N GLN A 211 1.04 52.80 25.47
CA GLN A 211 2.18 51.91 25.65
C GLN A 211 1.95 50.98 26.86
N GLN A 212 1.81 49.67 26.62
CA GLN A 212 1.94 48.66 27.67
C GLN A 212 3.40 48.24 27.78
N ARG A 213 4.05 48.66 28.86
CA ARG A 213 5.22 47.97 29.41
C ARG A 213 4.77 46.59 29.87
N ALA A 214 5.38 45.53 29.33
CA ALA A 214 5.21 44.18 29.84
C ALA A 214 5.83 44.09 31.26
N LEU A 215 4.99 43.98 32.28
CA LEU A 215 5.40 43.58 33.63
C LEU A 215 5.46 42.05 33.66
N ASN A 216 6.67 41.49 33.70
CA ASN A 216 6.88 40.06 33.98
C ASN A 216 6.47 39.78 35.43
N MET A 217 5.27 39.25 35.66
CA MET A 217 4.85 38.78 36.99
C MET A 217 5.39 37.37 37.24
N LYS A 218 6.13 37.19 38.35
CA LYS A 218 6.62 35.88 38.82
C LYS A 218 5.63 35.27 39.81
N PHE A 219 5.36 33.97 39.68
CA PHE A 219 4.54 33.19 40.60
C PHE A 219 5.38 32.08 41.26
N GLU A 220 5.14 31.83 42.54
CA GLU A 220 5.77 30.74 43.31
C GLU A 220 4.70 29.73 43.74
N TYR A 221 5.03 28.44 43.63
CA TYR A 221 4.12 27.32 43.90
C TYR A 221 4.49 26.65 45.22
N PHE A 222 3.48 26.27 46.02
CA PHE A 222 3.68 25.58 47.29
C PHE A 222 2.44 24.76 47.69
N THR A 223 2.62 23.81 48.59
CA THR A 223 1.52 23.00 49.15
C THR A 223 1.02 23.63 50.46
N ASP A 224 -0.29 23.77 50.61
CA ASP A 224 -0.90 24.28 51.85
C ASP A 224 -1.00 23.19 52.94
N ALA A 225 -1.40 23.58 54.16
CA ALA A 225 -1.54 22.67 55.30
C ALA A 225 -2.63 21.60 55.12
N ASN A 226 -3.51 21.77 54.12
CA ASN A 226 -4.58 20.83 53.78
C ASN A 226 -4.19 19.90 52.61
N GLY A 227 -2.94 19.98 52.12
CA GLY A 227 -2.44 19.17 51.02
C GLY A 227 -2.82 19.68 49.63
N ASN A 228 -3.40 20.88 49.52
CA ASN A 228 -3.76 21.48 48.24
C ASN A 228 -2.53 22.12 47.58
N TYR A 229 -2.47 22.03 46.25
CA TYR A 229 -1.42 22.68 45.48
C TYR A 229 -1.83 24.13 45.18
N CYS A 230 -1.04 25.09 45.63
CA CYS A 230 -1.35 26.52 45.59
C CYS A 230 -0.26 27.32 44.89
N ARG A 231 -0.62 28.52 44.39
CA ARG A 231 0.34 29.49 43.86
C ARG A 231 0.10 30.89 44.45
N GLN A 232 1.16 31.68 44.57
CA GLN A 232 1.11 33.07 45.01
C GLN A 232 2.08 33.96 44.20
N GLN A 233 1.75 35.23 44.04
CA GLN A 233 2.60 36.19 43.32
C GLN A 233 3.83 36.58 44.15
N VAL A 234 4.95 36.82 43.47
CA VAL A 234 6.22 37.22 44.08
C VAL A 234 6.76 38.48 43.43
N ASN A 235 7.27 39.42 44.23
CA ASN A 235 7.89 40.64 43.72
C ASN A 235 9.34 40.38 43.26
N GLU A 236 9.99 41.37 42.66
CA GLU A 236 11.39 41.25 42.20
C GLU A 236 12.39 40.95 43.34
N ASN A 237 11.99 41.18 44.60
CA ASN A 237 12.80 40.92 45.80
C ASN A 237 12.52 39.54 46.43
N GLY A 238 11.65 38.71 45.85
CA GLY A 238 11.32 37.37 46.37
C GLY A 238 10.32 37.35 47.52
N GLU A 239 9.67 38.47 47.83
CA GLU A 239 8.63 38.55 48.86
C GLU A 239 7.26 38.23 48.27
N ARG A 240 6.51 37.35 48.95
CA ARG A 240 5.19 36.89 48.52
C ARG A 240 4.12 37.94 48.80
N PHE A 241 3.27 38.23 47.81
CA PHE A 241 2.15 39.15 47.96
C PHE A 241 0.92 38.67 47.16
N GLY A 242 -0.27 39.17 47.50
CA GLY A 242 -1.53 38.77 46.87
C GLY A 242 -2.20 37.53 47.50
N GLN A 243 -3.40 37.21 47.02
CA GLN A 243 -4.21 36.10 47.53
C GLN A 243 -3.66 34.74 47.06
N ILE A 244 -3.73 33.73 47.93
CA ILE A 244 -3.32 32.36 47.62
C ILE A 244 -4.41 31.73 46.74
N GLU A 245 -4.05 31.33 45.51
CA GLU A 245 -4.94 30.62 44.61
C GLU A 245 -4.72 29.10 44.72
N ILE A 246 -5.80 28.35 44.93
CA ILE A 246 -5.79 26.89 44.92
C ILE A 246 -5.84 26.42 43.47
N VAL A 247 -4.79 25.72 43.03
CA VAL A 247 -4.64 25.18 41.68
C VAL A 247 -5.18 23.75 41.60
N ARG A 248 -5.11 22.96 42.69
CA ARG A 248 -5.67 21.60 42.77
C ARG A 248 -6.04 21.22 44.21
N ALA A 249 -7.27 20.74 44.42
CA ALA A 249 -7.78 20.26 45.71
C ALA A 249 -7.52 18.75 45.92
N ALA A 250 -7.31 18.33 47.18
CA ALA A 250 -6.92 16.96 47.51
C ALA A 250 -7.99 15.88 47.19
N ASP A 251 -9.28 16.19 47.33
CA ASP A 251 -10.39 15.22 47.23
C ASP A 251 -10.76 14.78 45.79
N ASP A 252 -10.25 15.48 44.77
CA ASP A 252 -10.52 15.23 43.33
C ASP A 252 -9.84 13.93 42.82
N THR A 253 -8.86 13.42 43.57
CA THR A 253 -8.07 12.23 43.18
C THR A 253 -8.82 10.90 43.36
N ALA A 254 -9.64 10.77 44.41
CA ALA A 254 -10.37 9.53 44.71
C ALA A 254 -11.60 9.33 43.80
N GLN A 255 -12.30 10.42 43.46
CA GLN A 255 -13.47 10.36 42.57
C GLN A 255 -13.06 10.02 41.13
N ARG A 256 -11.97 10.59 40.61
CA ARG A 256 -11.43 10.23 39.28
C ARG A 256 -10.89 8.81 39.21
N GLY A 257 -10.33 8.29 40.31
CA GLY A 257 -9.90 6.90 40.41
C GLY A 257 -11.09 5.93 40.28
N ALA A 258 -12.20 6.23 40.95
CA ALA A 258 -13.42 5.42 40.87
C ALA A 258 -14.10 5.50 39.49
N GLU A 259 -14.10 6.66 38.83
CA GLU A 259 -14.67 6.81 37.49
C GLU A 259 -13.84 6.10 36.41
N THR A 260 -12.51 6.19 36.50
CA THR A 260 -11.60 5.46 35.60
C THR A 260 -11.80 3.95 35.71
N GLU A 261 -11.96 3.44 36.94
CA GLU A 261 -12.19 2.01 37.16
C GLU A 261 -13.55 1.54 36.66
N ARG A 262 -14.60 2.37 36.80
CA ARG A 262 -15.92 2.09 36.20
C ARG A 262 -15.86 2.05 34.67
N LYS A 263 -15.12 2.97 34.04
CA LYS A 263 -14.93 2.97 32.58
C LYS A 263 -14.17 1.72 32.10
N ARG A 264 -13.08 1.35 32.79
CA ARG A 264 -12.30 0.14 32.50
C ARG A 264 -13.17 -1.13 32.52
N VAL A 265 -13.98 -1.29 33.58
CA VAL A 265 -14.86 -2.47 33.72
C VAL A 265 -15.94 -2.48 32.64
N ALA A 266 -16.51 -1.33 32.28
CA ALA A 266 -17.51 -1.23 31.21
C ALA A 266 -16.94 -1.64 29.85
N GLU A 267 -15.73 -1.19 29.51
CA GLU A 267 -15.05 -1.54 28.26
C GLU A 267 -14.71 -3.04 28.18
N LEU A 268 -14.23 -3.63 29.28
CA LEU A 268 -13.97 -5.07 29.36
C LEU A 268 -15.24 -5.90 29.12
N MET A 269 -16.37 -5.49 29.70
CA MET A 269 -17.65 -6.18 29.51
C MET A 269 -18.14 -6.07 28.06
N GLN A 270 -18.03 -4.88 27.44
CA GLN A 270 -18.42 -4.66 26.05
C GLN A 270 -17.55 -5.49 25.07
N LEU A 271 -16.25 -5.56 25.33
CA LEU A 271 -15.32 -6.36 24.51
C LEU A 271 -15.61 -7.86 24.66
N GLY A 272 -15.87 -8.34 25.87
CA GLY A 272 -16.26 -9.72 26.12
C GLY A 272 -17.56 -10.13 25.44
N GLU A 273 -18.56 -9.25 25.42
CA GLU A 273 -19.85 -9.51 24.76
C GLU A 273 -19.71 -9.56 23.23
N ARG A 274 -18.94 -8.62 22.65
CA ARG A 274 -18.70 -8.56 21.19
C ARG A 274 -17.99 -9.80 20.65
N PHE A 275 -17.07 -10.37 21.42
CA PHE A 275 -16.24 -11.51 20.99
C PHE A 275 -16.60 -12.84 21.66
N GLY A 276 -17.70 -12.89 22.43
CA GLY A 276 -18.19 -14.11 23.08
C GLY A 276 -17.22 -14.68 24.14
N ALA A 277 -16.45 -13.82 24.81
CA ALA A 277 -15.39 -14.17 25.76
C ALA A 277 -15.69 -13.72 27.21
N SER A 278 -16.94 -13.89 27.65
CA SER A 278 -17.43 -13.49 28.99
C SER A 278 -16.73 -14.20 30.15
N ASP A 279 -16.13 -15.36 29.89
CA ASP A 279 -15.29 -16.11 30.82
C ASP A 279 -13.96 -15.39 31.14
N LEU A 280 -13.28 -14.85 30.12
CA LEU A 280 -12.04 -14.08 30.32
C LEU A 280 -12.29 -12.73 30.97
N VAL A 281 -13.42 -12.08 30.69
CA VAL A 281 -13.75 -10.77 31.29
C VAL A 281 -13.76 -10.83 32.81
N ARG A 282 -14.39 -11.84 33.39
CA ARG A 282 -14.46 -11.99 34.86
C ARG A 282 -13.06 -12.12 35.46
N GLN A 283 -12.22 -12.95 34.87
CA GLN A 283 -10.84 -13.14 35.32
C GLN A 283 -10.01 -11.85 35.18
N TYR A 284 -10.21 -11.07 34.12
CA TYR A 284 -9.43 -9.85 33.86
C TYR A 284 -9.92 -8.64 34.69
N ILE A 285 -11.17 -8.67 35.16
CA ILE A 285 -11.66 -7.73 36.17
C ILE A 285 -10.98 -8.03 37.51
N ASP A 286 -10.97 -9.29 37.95
CA ASP A 286 -10.37 -9.72 39.23
C ASP A 286 -8.84 -9.53 39.27
N ASP A 287 -8.16 -9.78 38.15
CA ASP A 287 -6.70 -9.60 38.00
C ASP A 287 -6.27 -8.13 37.78
N ASN A 288 -7.23 -7.19 37.72
CA ASN A 288 -6.99 -5.77 37.44
C ASN A 288 -6.21 -5.49 36.14
N LYS A 289 -6.54 -6.22 35.07
CA LYS A 289 -5.89 -6.15 33.74
C LYS A 289 -6.55 -5.14 32.81
N THR A 290 -5.82 -4.65 31.82
CA THR A 290 -6.31 -3.60 30.91
C THR A 290 -7.19 -4.16 29.78
N PRO A 291 -8.05 -3.33 29.16
CA PRO A 291 -8.84 -3.72 27.98
C PRO A 291 -7.99 -4.19 26.80
N ALA A 292 -6.80 -3.63 26.61
CA ALA A 292 -5.86 -4.03 25.57
C ALA A 292 -5.33 -5.46 25.79
N GLU A 293 -5.03 -5.83 27.04
CA GLU A 293 -4.59 -7.20 27.36
C GLU A 293 -5.71 -8.23 27.15
N LEU A 294 -6.97 -7.86 27.42
CA LEU A 294 -8.12 -8.70 27.09
C LEU A 294 -8.26 -8.86 25.56
N GLN A 295 -8.05 -7.79 24.79
CA GLN A 295 -8.08 -7.83 23.33
C GLN A 295 -6.99 -8.76 22.77
N THR A 296 -5.75 -8.68 23.28
CA THR A 296 -4.67 -9.59 22.90
C THR A 296 -5.01 -11.03 23.26
N ALA A 297 -5.54 -11.29 24.45
CA ALA A 297 -5.93 -12.64 24.86
C ALA A 297 -7.10 -13.21 24.02
N ILE A 298 -8.05 -12.35 23.61
CA ILE A 298 -9.12 -12.72 22.68
C ILE A 298 -8.55 -13.02 21.29
N LEU A 299 -7.64 -12.19 20.79
CA LEU A 299 -6.95 -12.40 19.50
C LEU A 299 -6.11 -13.69 19.51
N GLU A 300 -5.39 -13.97 20.60
CA GLU A 300 -4.66 -15.23 20.78
C GLU A 300 -5.62 -16.43 20.84
N ARG A 301 -6.76 -16.32 21.54
CA ARG A 301 -7.78 -17.37 21.56
C ARG A 301 -8.42 -17.56 20.18
N GLN A 302 -8.55 -16.50 19.39
CA GLN A 302 -9.08 -16.54 18.03
C GLN A 302 -8.05 -17.14 17.05
N HIS A 303 -6.77 -16.81 17.19
CA HIS A 303 -5.67 -17.47 16.48
C HIS A 303 -5.49 -18.94 16.90
N GLY A 304 -5.74 -19.29 18.16
CA GLY A 304 -5.71 -20.68 18.63
C GLY A 304 -6.90 -21.53 18.14
N LYS A 305 -8.04 -20.90 17.85
CA LYS A 305 -9.21 -21.53 17.21
C LYS A 305 -9.11 -21.55 15.68
N GLN A 306 -8.34 -20.65 15.08
CA GLN A 306 -7.86 -20.79 13.71
C GLN A 306 -6.75 -21.85 13.69
N GLY A 307 -7.19 -23.11 13.68
CA GLY A 307 -6.32 -24.25 13.48
C GLY A 307 -5.38 -24.02 12.29
N LYS A 308 -4.12 -24.44 12.48
CA LYS A 308 -3.07 -24.79 11.51
C LYS A 308 -3.36 -24.35 10.06
N PRO A 309 -2.45 -23.60 9.39
CA PRO A 309 -2.64 -23.24 7.99
C PRO A 309 -2.98 -24.48 7.19
N ILE A 310 -4.18 -24.46 6.61
CA ILE A 310 -4.68 -25.50 5.72
C ILE A 310 -3.84 -25.39 4.45
N THR A 311 -2.70 -26.07 4.44
CA THR A 311 -1.93 -26.43 3.24
C THR A 311 -2.55 -27.59 2.48
N GLU A 312 -3.81 -27.93 2.75
CA GLU A 312 -4.63 -28.70 1.83
C GLU A 312 -5.58 -27.73 1.13
N LYS A 313 -5.07 -27.13 0.04
CA LYS A 313 -5.94 -26.73 -1.06
C LYS A 313 -6.86 -27.94 -1.34
N PRO A 314 -8.17 -27.75 -1.58
CA PRO A 314 -8.99 -28.85 -2.07
C PRO A 314 -8.25 -29.45 -3.26
N LYS A 315 -8.14 -30.79 -3.28
CA LYS A 315 -7.61 -31.56 -4.42
C LYS A 315 -8.51 -31.33 -5.64
N VAL A 316 -8.47 -30.13 -6.19
CA VAL A 316 -8.63 -29.91 -7.60
C VAL A 316 -7.25 -30.26 -8.16
N GLN A 317 -7.22 -31.20 -9.09
CA GLN A 317 -6.01 -31.65 -9.76
C GLN A 317 -5.40 -30.47 -10.51
N ASN A 318 -4.66 -29.61 -9.80
CA ASN A 318 -3.74 -28.70 -10.44
C ASN A 318 -2.70 -29.60 -11.09
N ALA A 319 -2.65 -29.60 -12.41
CA ALA A 319 -1.62 -30.27 -13.21
C ALA A 319 -0.27 -29.53 -13.07
N ASN A 320 0.15 -29.31 -11.82
CA ASN A 320 1.51 -28.94 -11.47
C ASN A 320 2.30 -30.24 -11.43
N ILE A 321 3.34 -30.34 -12.25
CA ILE A 321 4.24 -31.49 -12.27
C ILE A 321 5.19 -31.48 -11.06
N GLY A 322 5.10 -30.45 -10.21
CA GLY A 322 5.79 -30.40 -8.92
C GLY A 322 7.27 -30.02 -9.07
N MET A 323 7.61 -29.18 -10.06
CA MET A 323 8.97 -28.72 -10.26
C MET A 323 9.45 -27.83 -9.11
N THR A 324 10.68 -28.04 -8.67
CA THR A 324 11.36 -27.15 -7.73
C THR A 324 11.73 -25.81 -8.40
N GLY A 325 11.91 -24.75 -7.62
CA GLY A 325 12.26 -23.42 -8.15
C GLY A 325 13.53 -23.40 -9.02
N ASP A 326 14.49 -24.29 -8.76
CA ASP A 326 15.72 -24.43 -9.55
C ASP A 326 15.53 -25.27 -10.82
N GLU A 327 14.55 -26.17 -10.85
CA GLU A 327 14.14 -26.89 -12.08
C GLU A 327 13.38 -25.96 -13.02
N VAL A 328 12.49 -25.13 -12.47
CA VAL A 328 11.79 -24.08 -13.23
C VAL A 328 12.78 -23.07 -13.84
N ARG A 329 13.93 -22.82 -13.20
CA ARG A 329 15.00 -21.96 -13.75
C ARG A 329 15.81 -22.61 -14.87
N ARG A 330 15.95 -23.94 -14.84
CA ARG A 330 16.73 -24.71 -15.82
C ARG A 330 15.95 -25.04 -17.08
N PHE A 331 14.63 -25.01 -17.03
CA PHE A 331 13.78 -25.28 -18.18
C PHE A 331 13.97 -24.22 -19.28
N SER A 332 14.53 -24.62 -20.42
CA SER A 332 14.74 -23.74 -21.58
C SER A 332 13.87 -24.15 -22.76
N LEU A 333 12.80 -23.37 -22.99
CA LEU A 333 11.88 -23.57 -24.12
C LEU A 333 12.63 -23.59 -25.48
N MET A 334 13.75 -22.89 -25.58
CA MET A 334 14.55 -22.77 -26.81
C MET A 334 15.33 -24.03 -27.14
N ARG A 335 15.88 -24.72 -26.13
CA ARG A 335 16.51 -26.04 -26.33
C ARG A 335 15.45 -27.02 -26.83
N ALA A 336 14.28 -26.96 -26.20
CA ALA A 336 13.12 -27.75 -26.55
C ALA A 336 12.70 -27.53 -28.03
N VAL A 337 12.56 -26.27 -28.48
CA VAL A 337 12.19 -25.93 -29.87
C VAL A 337 13.28 -26.33 -30.88
N ARG A 338 14.56 -26.10 -30.58
CA ARG A 338 15.66 -26.48 -31.48
C ARG A 338 15.72 -27.98 -31.73
N ALA A 339 15.41 -28.79 -30.72
CA ALA A 339 15.32 -30.24 -30.84
C ALA A 339 14.12 -30.73 -31.69
N MET A 340 13.15 -29.87 -32.01
CA MET A 340 12.00 -30.21 -32.87
C MET A 340 12.21 -29.84 -34.34
N LEU A 341 13.31 -29.17 -34.71
CA LEU A 341 13.59 -28.85 -36.10
C LEU A 341 13.89 -30.14 -36.90
N PRO A 342 13.40 -30.28 -38.15
CA PRO A 342 13.62 -31.47 -38.98
C PRO A 342 15.10 -31.72 -39.38
N GLY A 343 16.02 -30.84 -38.97
CA GLY A 343 17.48 -30.99 -39.13
C GLY A 343 18.25 -30.87 -37.80
N ALA A 344 17.60 -31.08 -36.66
CA ALA A 344 18.24 -31.01 -35.35
C ALA A 344 19.40 -32.01 -35.25
N THR A 345 20.55 -31.56 -34.75
CA THR A 345 21.68 -32.47 -34.51
C THR A 345 21.41 -33.33 -33.27
N GLN A 346 22.06 -34.49 -33.17
CA GLN A 346 21.93 -35.36 -31.99
C GLN A 346 22.25 -34.62 -30.67
N ALA A 347 23.18 -33.65 -30.73
CA ALA A 347 23.53 -32.79 -29.61
C ALA A 347 22.40 -31.84 -29.19
N ASP A 348 21.59 -31.34 -30.13
CA ASP A 348 20.43 -30.49 -29.83
C ASP A 348 19.31 -31.29 -29.17
N ILE A 349 19.13 -32.55 -29.59
CA ILE A 349 18.14 -33.48 -29.03
C ILE A 349 18.52 -33.88 -27.60
N GLU A 350 19.80 -34.18 -27.35
CA GLU A 350 20.31 -34.49 -26.01
C GLU A 350 20.28 -33.27 -25.08
N ALA A 351 20.56 -32.08 -25.61
CA ALA A 351 20.46 -30.84 -24.86
C ALA A 351 19.02 -30.58 -24.38
N ALA A 352 18.01 -30.98 -25.14
CA ALA A 352 16.59 -30.76 -24.81
C ALA A 352 15.93 -31.90 -24.01
N ALA A 353 16.69 -32.91 -23.57
CA ALA A 353 16.13 -34.11 -22.95
C ALA A 353 15.30 -33.78 -21.69
N PHE A 354 15.78 -32.85 -20.86
CA PHE A 354 15.09 -32.41 -19.65
C PHE A 354 13.76 -31.71 -19.96
N GLU A 355 13.75 -30.82 -20.96
CA GLU A 355 12.57 -30.07 -21.35
C GLU A 355 11.51 -30.95 -22.04
N ARG A 356 11.95 -31.98 -22.77
CA ARG A 356 11.06 -32.99 -23.36
C ARG A 356 10.41 -33.87 -22.29
N GLU A 357 11.17 -34.30 -21.28
CA GLU A 357 10.64 -35.08 -20.16
C GLU A 357 9.62 -34.28 -19.35
N CYS A 358 9.93 -33.01 -19.05
CA CYS A 358 8.98 -32.11 -18.37
C CYS A 358 7.72 -31.84 -19.22
N SER A 359 7.87 -31.69 -20.54
CA SER A 359 6.75 -31.53 -21.47
C SER A 359 5.89 -32.79 -21.57
N GLU A 360 6.49 -33.98 -21.55
CA GLU A 360 5.77 -35.25 -21.60
C GLU A 360 5.05 -35.53 -20.27
N ALA A 361 5.71 -35.23 -19.14
CA ALA A 361 5.08 -35.27 -17.82
C ALA A 361 3.91 -34.28 -17.71
N ALA A 362 4.05 -33.08 -18.28
CA ALA A 362 2.95 -32.13 -18.40
C ALA A 362 1.83 -32.70 -19.27
N ALA A 363 2.13 -33.17 -20.49
CA ALA A 363 1.16 -33.78 -21.40
C ALA A 363 0.36 -34.93 -20.75
N GLN A 364 1.05 -35.79 -19.97
CA GLN A 364 0.42 -36.86 -19.19
C GLN A 364 -0.44 -36.32 -18.04
N ALA A 365 0.04 -35.30 -17.31
CA ALA A 365 -0.71 -34.66 -16.22
C ALA A 365 -1.99 -33.93 -16.72
N TYR A 366 -1.95 -33.37 -17.93
CA TYR A 366 -3.10 -32.73 -18.58
C TYR A 366 -3.98 -33.70 -19.38
N GLY A 367 -3.58 -34.97 -19.52
CA GLY A 367 -4.31 -35.98 -20.29
C GLY A 367 -4.44 -35.66 -21.79
N ARG A 368 -3.53 -34.84 -22.35
CA ARG A 368 -3.53 -34.42 -23.77
C ARG A 368 -2.17 -34.69 -24.40
N SER A 369 -2.15 -35.26 -25.61
CA SER A 369 -0.95 -35.34 -26.43
C SER A 369 -0.74 -34.03 -27.20
N ALA A 370 0.29 -33.26 -26.88
CA ALA A 370 0.73 -32.15 -27.73
C ALA A 370 1.47 -32.69 -28.97
N GLN A 371 1.29 -32.06 -30.13
CA GLN A 371 2.12 -32.35 -31.30
C GLN A 371 3.53 -31.72 -31.19
N GLY A 372 3.68 -30.70 -30.34
CA GLY A 372 4.93 -30.00 -30.04
C GLY A 372 5.36 -30.13 -28.58
N ILE A 373 5.83 -29.02 -27.99
CA ILE A 373 6.24 -28.96 -26.59
C ILE A 373 5.17 -28.26 -25.76
N MET A 374 4.69 -28.96 -24.75
CA MET A 374 3.75 -28.45 -23.78
C MET A 374 4.51 -27.80 -22.63
N VAL A 375 4.27 -26.50 -22.41
CA VAL A 375 4.91 -25.77 -21.31
C VAL A 375 4.19 -26.09 -19.99
N PRO A 376 4.90 -26.60 -18.96
CA PRO A 376 4.30 -26.87 -17.66
C PRO A 376 3.76 -25.59 -16.99
N ALA A 377 2.67 -25.71 -16.22
CA ALA A 377 2.06 -24.56 -15.53
C ALA A 377 3.01 -23.92 -14.51
N ASP A 378 3.90 -24.71 -13.89
CA ASP A 378 4.92 -24.25 -12.92
C ASP A 378 5.91 -23.24 -13.56
N VAL A 379 6.17 -23.36 -14.87
CA VAL A 379 7.03 -22.44 -15.63
C VAL A 379 6.27 -21.20 -16.07
N LEU A 380 5.01 -21.36 -16.47
CA LEU A 380 4.14 -20.25 -16.87
C LEU A 380 3.86 -19.30 -15.69
N SER A 381 3.57 -19.82 -14.49
CA SER A 381 3.29 -19.00 -13.31
C SER A 381 4.45 -18.08 -12.92
N ARG A 382 5.70 -18.55 -13.05
CA ARG A 382 6.89 -17.71 -12.81
C ARG A 382 7.09 -16.65 -13.89
N ALA A 383 6.82 -16.99 -15.15
CA ALA A 383 6.95 -16.03 -16.26
C ALA A 383 5.99 -14.84 -16.11
N PHE A 384 4.83 -15.05 -15.45
CA PHE A 384 3.90 -13.97 -15.10
C PHE A 384 4.31 -13.17 -13.85
N GLU A 385 5.08 -13.75 -12.92
CA GLU A 385 5.58 -13.04 -11.72
C GLU A 385 6.82 -12.18 -11.98
N ILE A 386 7.68 -12.55 -12.94
CA ILE A 386 8.89 -11.80 -13.29
C ILE A 386 8.56 -10.70 -14.32
N GLY A 387 7.82 -9.69 -13.87
CA GLY A 387 7.69 -8.39 -14.52
C GLY A 387 8.78 -7.40 -14.10
N GLY A 388 9.94 -7.88 -13.64
CA GLY A 388 11.04 -7.08 -13.09
C GLY A 388 12.35 -7.30 -13.84
N ASN A 389 12.94 -6.20 -14.33
CA ASN A 389 14.23 -6.14 -15.00
C ASN A 389 15.26 -7.06 -14.34
N THR A 390 15.78 -8.04 -15.09
CA THR A 390 16.94 -8.81 -14.66
C THR A 390 17.96 -8.87 -15.78
N SER A 391 19.07 -8.17 -15.55
CA SER A 391 20.32 -8.20 -16.29
C SER A 391 20.89 -9.61 -16.39
N GLY A 392 21.36 -10.00 -17.57
CA GLY A 392 22.19 -11.18 -17.81
C GLY A 392 23.20 -10.85 -18.91
N ALA A 393 24.49 -10.91 -18.57
CA ALA A 393 25.57 -10.23 -19.26
C ALA A 393 26.14 -10.97 -20.49
N THR A 394 26.59 -10.16 -21.46
CA THR A 394 27.67 -10.37 -22.46
C THR A 394 27.57 -11.56 -23.43
N LEU A 395 27.32 -11.26 -24.71
CA LEU A 395 28.06 -11.88 -25.84
C LEU A 395 28.21 -10.87 -26.99
N VAL A 396 29.46 -10.60 -27.34
CA VAL A 396 29.93 -9.65 -28.36
C VAL A 396 29.73 -10.21 -29.78
N GLY A 397 29.39 -9.34 -30.74
CA GLY A 397 29.84 -9.53 -32.12
C GLY A 397 28.88 -9.05 -33.21
N THR A 398 28.93 -7.75 -33.50
CA THR A 398 28.45 -7.01 -34.69
C THR A 398 27.28 -6.07 -34.37
N ASP A 399 27.52 -4.79 -34.63
CA ASP A 399 26.86 -3.59 -34.13
C ASP A 399 25.34 -3.52 -34.41
N HIS A 400 24.57 -4.24 -33.60
CA HIS A 400 23.16 -3.96 -33.35
C HIS A 400 23.00 -3.76 -31.85
N ARG A 401 22.79 -2.50 -31.45
CA ARG A 401 22.42 -2.09 -30.09
C ARG A 401 21.05 -2.65 -29.73
N SER A 402 21.02 -3.93 -29.39
CA SER A 402 19.82 -4.64 -28.92
C SER A 402 19.33 -4.05 -27.58
N ASP A 403 20.19 -3.29 -26.88
CA ASP A 403 19.87 -2.44 -25.72
C ASP A 403 18.96 -1.25 -26.05
N LEU A 404 18.88 -0.83 -27.32
CA LEU A 404 18.03 0.27 -27.79
C LEU A 404 16.83 -0.20 -28.61
N PHE A 405 16.46 -1.49 -28.52
CA PHE A 405 15.29 -1.99 -29.20
C PHE A 405 14.03 -1.27 -28.68
N ILE A 406 13.36 -0.51 -29.55
CA ILE A 406 12.13 0.21 -29.22
C ILE A 406 10.97 -0.78 -29.35
N ASP A 407 10.54 -1.31 -28.21
CA ASP A 407 9.34 -2.15 -28.13
C ASP A 407 8.10 -1.38 -28.60
N LEU A 408 7.27 -2.03 -29.41
CA LEU A 408 5.96 -1.50 -29.78
C LEU A 408 5.11 -1.29 -28.52
N LEU A 409 4.63 -0.06 -28.30
CA LEU A 409 3.67 0.23 -27.23
C LEU A 409 2.38 -0.55 -27.47
N ARG A 410 2.13 -1.51 -26.58
CA ARG A 410 0.94 -2.33 -26.54
C ARG A 410 0.03 -1.88 -25.40
N LYS A 411 -1.27 -2.09 -25.56
CA LYS A 411 -2.25 -1.77 -24.53
C LYS A 411 -2.03 -2.68 -23.31
N ARG A 412 -2.39 -2.21 -22.11
CA ARG A 412 -2.20 -2.96 -20.87
C ARG A 412 -3.34 -3.98 -20.70
N THR A 413 -3.05 -5.24 -20.45
CA THR A 413 -4.06 -6.24 -20.07
C THR A 413 -4.46 -6.01 -18.61
N THR A 414 -5.76 -6.07 -18.32
CA THR A 414 -6.30 -5.76 -16.97
C THR A 414 -7.18 -6.87 -16.46
N LEU A 415 -7.96 -7.49 -17.33
CA LEU A 415 -8.89 -8.56 -16.99
C LEU A 415 -8.15 -9.80 -16.47
N LEU A 416 -7.02 -10.14 -17.09
CA LEU A 416 -6.17 -11.27 -16.67
C LEU A 416 -5.55 -11.06 -15.28
N GLN A 417 -5.40 -9.81 -14.83
CA GLN A 417 -4.86 -9.50 -13.50
C GLN A 417 -5.96 -9.42 -12.43
N LEU A 418 -7.19 -9.09 -12.84
CA LEU A 418 -8.32 -8.87 -11.95
C LEU A 418 -9.19 -10.13 -11.79
N GLY A 419 -9.25 -10.98 -12.81
CA GLY A 419 -10.05 -12.20 -12.84
C GLY A 419 -9.44 -13.37 -12.09
N TYR A 420 -10.30 -14.34 -11.73
CA TYR A 420 -9.89 -15.62 -11.17
C TYR A 420 -9.50 -16.60 -12.27
N MET A 421 -8.21 -16.95 -12.35
CA MET A 421 -7.69 -17.89 -13.34
C MET A 421 -7.93 -19.34 -12.91
N MET A 422 -8.63 -20.11 -13.75
CA MET A 422 -8.76 -21.56 -13.63
C MET A 422 -7.95 -22.22 -14.73
N ASN A 423 -6.83 -22.84 -14.36
CA ASN A 423 -5.90 -23.46 -15.30
C ASN A 423 -6.10 -24.98 -15.35
N GLY A 424 -5.67 -25.60 -16.45
CA GLY A 424 -5.60 -27.06 -16.56
C GLY A 424 -6.96 -27.73 -16.68
N LEU A 425 -7.96 -27.03 -17.23
CA LEU A 425 -9.29 -27.58 -17.44
C LEU A 425 -9.26 -28.65 -18.55
N VAL A 426 -10.02 -29.72 -18.37
CA VAL A 426 -10.17 -30.84 -19.33
C VAL A 426 -11.65 -31.07 -19.59
N GLY A 427 -12.07 -30.93 -20.85
CA GLY A 427 -13.47 -31.03 -21.26
C GLY A 427 -14.32 -29.82 -20.83
N ASP A 428 -15.62 -29.89 -21.06
CA ASP A 428 -16.55 -28.83 -20.66
C ASP A 428 -16.71 -28.80 -19.14
N VAL A 429 -16.76 -27.59 -18.57
CA VAL A 429 -16.82 -27.39 -17.12
C VAL A 429 -18.15 -26.75 -16.75
N ASP A 430 -18.94 -27.48 -15.97
CA ASP A 430 -20.22 -27.00 -15.45
C ASP A 430 -20.06 -26.55 -13.99
N ILE A 431 -20.32 -25.27 -13.73
CA ILE A 431 -20.29 -24.69 -12.39
C ILE A 431 -21.73 -24.56 -11.87
N PRO A 432 -22.12 -25.29 -10.81
CA PRO A 432 -23.44 -25.15 -10.21
C PRO A 432 -23.52 -23.82 -9.45
N LYS A 433 -24.59 -23.06 -9.70
CA LYS A 433 -24.94 -21.82 -9.00
C LYS A 433 -26.24 -22.03 -8.25
N GLN A 434 -26.33 -21.60 -6.99
CA GLN A 434 -27.63 -21.48 -6.32
C GLN A 434 -28.29 -20.17 -6.74
N THR A 435 -29.45 -20.23 -7.39
CA THR A 435 -30.17 -19.04 -7.90
C THR A 435 -31.25 -18.55 -6.94
N GLY A 436 -31.62 -19.35 -5.95
CA GLY A 436 -32.64 -19.01 -4.96
C GLY A 436 -32.38 -19.68 -3.61
N GLY A 437 -32.49 -18.89 -2.55
CA GLY A 437 -32.42 -19.36 -1.16
C GLY A 437 -33.75 -19.95 -0.67
N ALA A 438 -33.70 -20.67 0.45
CA ALA A 438 -34.90 -21.06 1.17
C ALA A 438 -35.55 -19.81 1.80
N THR A 439 -36.80 -19.51 1.44
CA THR A 439 -37.59 -18.44 2.06
C THR A 439 -38.14 -18.90 3.40
N ALA A 440 -38.09 -18.02 4.41
CA ALA A 440 -38.71 -18.23 5.71
C ALA A 440 -40.11 -17.58 5.72
N TYR A 441 -41.09 -18.30 6.25
CA TYR A 441 -42.47 -17.81 6.38
C TYR A 441 -42.81 -17.63 7.85
N TRP A 442 -43.52 -16.54 8.18
CA TRP A 442 -44.15 -16.38 9.50
C TRP A 442 -45.40 -17.26 9.54
N VAL A 443 -45.41 -18.25 10.43
CA VAL A 443 -46.50 -19.23 10.54
C VAL A 443 -47.43 -18.81 11.67
N GLY A 444 -48.74 -18.78 11.41
CA GLY A 444 -49.77 -18.54 12.41
C GLY A 444 -50.00 -19.75 13.32
N GLU A 445 -50.63 -19.55 14.48
CA GLU A 445 -50.88 -20.62 15.44
C GLU A 445 -51.86 -21.66 14.85
N GLY A 446 -51.35 -22.85 14.51
CA GLY A 446 -52.13 -23.96 13.95
C GLY A 446 -51.92 -24.27 12.47
N GLU A 447 -51.15 -23.45 11.75
CA GLU A 447 -50.87 -23.66 10.32
C GLU A 447 -49.55 -24.42 10.08
N ALA A 448 -49.48 -25.21 9.02
CA ALA A 448 -48.24 -25.88 8.61
C ALA A 448 -47.38 -24.95 7.74
N SER A 449 -46.07 -24.90 8.02
CA SER A 449 -45.13 -24.12 7.21
C SER A 449 -45.05 -24.65 5.78
N THR A 450 -45.15 -23.77 4.78
CA THR A 450 -44.83 -24.11 3.40
C THR A 450 -43.33 -24.42 3.30
N GLY A 451 -42.97 -25.57 2.72
CA GLY A 451 -41.57 -25.91 2.47
C GLY A 451 -41.01 -25.10 1.30
N SER A 452 -39.90 -24.40 1.51
CA SER A 452 -39.14 -23.76 0.44
C SER A 452 -38.01 -24.69 -0.03
N GLN A 453 -37.85 -24.82 -1.36
CA GLN A 453 -36.77 -25.59 -1.97
C GLN A 453 -35.78 -24.62 -2.63
N PRO A 454 -34.46 -24.76 -2.38
CA PRO A 454 -33.46 -23.94 -3.06
C PRO A 454 -33.41 -24.30 -4.54
N SER A 455 -33.44 -23.30 -5.42
CA SER A 455 -33.27 -23.50 -6.87
C SER A 455 -31.79 -23.49 -7.23
N VAL A 456 -31.37 -24.46 -8.05
CA VAL A 456 -30.02 -24.56 -8.60
C VAL A 456 -30.03 -24.30 -10.10
N GLY A 457 -29.12 -23.45 -10.56
CA GLY A 457 -28.77 -23.24 -11.96
C GLY A 457 -27.36 -23.77 -12.25
N GLN A 458 -26.99 -23.79 -13.52
CA GLN A 458 -25.64 -24.18 -13.96
C GLN A 458 -25.11 -23.11 -14.93
N ARG A 459 -23.80 -22.86 -14.86
CA ARG A 459 -23.04 -22.05 -15.82
C ARG A 459 -22.03 -22.97 -16.50
N LYS A 460 -22.07 -23.02 -17.82
CA LYS A 460 -21.19 -23.88 -18.64
C LYS A 460 -20.02 -23.05 -19.18
N LEU A 461 -18.84 -23.64 -19.13
CA LEU A 461 -17.59 -23.13 -19.71
C LEU A 461 -17.15 -24.10 -20.81
N SER A 462 -16.90 -23.58 -22.01
CA SER A 462 -16.51 -24.35 -23.19
C SER A 462 -15.27 -23.76 -23.87
N PRO A 463 -14.28 -24.56 -24.28
CA PRO A 463 -13.02 -24.06 -24.81
C PRO A 463 -13.18 -23.36 -26.16
N HIS A 464 -12.73 -22.09 -26.25
CA HIS A 464 -12.58 -21.37 -27.51
C HIS A 464 -11.09 -21.11 -27.79
N THR A 465 -10.61 -21.46 -28.98
CA THR A 465 -9.18 -21.35 -29.32
C THR A 465 -8.85 -19.99 -29.93
N VAL A 466 -7.90 -19.27 -29.33
CA VAL A 466 -7.21 -18.12 -29.94
C VAL A 466 -5.85 -18.57 -30.47
N ALA A 467 -5.52 -18.15 -31.69
CA ALA A 467 -4.25 -18.50 -32.34
C ALA A 467 -3.55 -17.24 -32.87
N ALA A 468 -2.23 -17.19 -32.71
CA ALA A 468 -1.37 -16.18 -33.33
C ALA A 468 -0.18 -16.87 -33.99
N TYR A 469 0.25 -16.36 -35.13
CA TYR A 469 1.44 -16.87 -35.81
C TYR A 469 2.38 -15.75 -36.23
N THR A 470 3.67 -16.08 -36.33
CA THR A 470 4.69 -15.19 -36.87
C THR A 470 5.63 -15.97 -37.77
N ASP A 471 5.97 -15.36 -38.90
CA ASP A 471 6.84 -15.93 -39.92
C ASP A 471 8.26 -15.41 -39.73
N ILE A 472 9.21 -16.31 -39.48
CA ILE A 472 10.64 -16.02 -39.35
C ILE A 472 11.32 -16.38 -40.67
N THR A 473 12.08 -15.45 -41.22
CA THR A 473 12.84 -15.70 -42.46
C THR A 473 14.09 -16.53 -42.21
N ARG A 474 14.53 -17.32 -43.21
CA ARG A 474 15.75 -18.16 -43.11
C ARG A 474 16.99 -17.39 -42.63
N LYS A 475 17.18 -16.18 -43.14
CA LYS A 475 18.35 -15.34 -42.80
C LYS A 475 18.28 -14.85 -41.36
N LEU A 476 17.07 -14.49 -40.89
CA LEU A 476 16.85 -14.12 -39.50
C LEU A 476 17.06 -15.31 -38.54
N LEU A 477 16.75 -16.54 -38.97
CA LEU A 477 17.01 -17.74 -38.17
C LEU A 477 18.51 -18.12 -38.13
N GLN A 478 19.26 -17.84 -39.21
CA GLN A 478 20.70 -18.15 -39.28
C GLN A 478 21.60 -17.07 -38.68
N GLN A 479 21.16 -15.82 -38.68
CA GLN A 479 21.91 -14.65 -38.19
C GLN A 479 21.29 -14.06 -36.91
N GLY A 480 20.15 -14.58 -36.48
CA GLY A 480 19.42 -14.11 -35.31
C GLY A 480 20.20 -14.40 -34.04
N THR A 481 20.36 -13.37 -33.22
CA THR A 481 20.81 -13.53 -31.85
C THR A 481 19.66 -14.12 -31.00
N PRO A 482 19.95 -14.83 -29.89
CA PRO A 482 18.92 -15.32 -28.96
C PRO A 482 17.93 -14.24 -28.49
N ASP A 483 18.34 -12.96 -28.51
CA ASP A 483 17.51 -11.81 -28.17
C ASP A 483 16.42 -11.51 -29.21
N ALA A 484 16.72 -11.68 -30.50
CA ALA A 484 15.74 -11.49 -31.57
C ALA A 484 14.64 -12.55 -31.52
N GLU A 485 14.98 -13.77 -31.10
CA GLU A 485 14.01 -14.85 -30.92
C GLU A 485 13.13 -14.60 -29.68
N ASN A 486 13.72 -14.25 -28.54
CA ASN A 486 12.97 -13.87 -27.33
C ASN A 486 12.01 -12.70 -27.57
N LEU A 487 12.40 -11.77 -28.43
CA LEU A 487 11.55 -10.66 -28.85
C LEU A 487 10.30 -11.14 -29.60
N VAL A 488 10.45 -12.02 -30.59
CA VAL A 488 9.33 -12.59 -31.35
C VAL A 488 8.40 -13.37 -30.42
N TRP A 489 8.96 -14.11 -29.46
CA TRP A 489 8.19 -14.83 -28.46
C TRP A 489 7.39 -13.91 -27.54
N ASN A 490 8.03 -12.88 -27.02
CA ASN A 490 7.36 -11.90 -26.17
C ASN A 490 6.27 -11.13 -26.93
N ASP A 491 6.48 -10.84 -28.21
CA ASP A 491 5.48 -10.22 -29.06
C ASP A 491 4.24 -11.13 -29.21
N LEU A 492 4.46 -12.38 -29.61
CA LEU A 492 3.38 -13.33 -29.86
C LEU A 492 2.57 -13.62 -28.58
N ASN A 493 3.24 -13.76 -27.42
CA ASN A 493 2.57 -13.89 -26.13
C ASN A 493 1.76 -12.64 -25.76
N LYS A 494 2.33 -11.44 -25.94
CA LYS A 494 1.63 -10.18 -25.68
C LYS A 494 0.45 -9.99 -26.62
N ALA A 495 0.53 -10.43 -27.87
CA ALA A 495 -0.55 -10.37 -28.85
C ALA A 495 -1.73 -11.26 -28.45
N ILE A 496 -1.46 -12.50 -28.01
CA ILE A 496 -2.49 -13.40 -27.49
C ILE A 496 -3.12 -12.84 -26.21
N ALA A 497 -2.31 -12.35 -25.27
CA ALA A 497 -2.80 -11.78 -24.03
C ALA A 497 -3.69 -10.54 -24.26
N LEU A 498 -3.33 -9.69 -25.24
CA LEU A 498 -4.14 -8.55 -25.67
C LEU A 498 -5.48 -8.98 -26.24
N GLU A 499 -5.47 -9.94 -27.15
CA GLU A 499 -6.71 -10.40 -27.78
C GLU A 499 -7.63 -11.08 -26.76
N LEU A 500 -7.03 -11.82 -25.83
CA LEU A 500 -7.76 -12.44 -24.73
C LEU A 500 -8.44 -11.39 -23.83
N ASP A 501 -7.71 -10.35 -23.42
CA ASP A 501 -8.25 -9.25 -22.63
C ASP A 501 -9.39 -8.52 -23.37
N ARG A 502 -9.24 -8.28 -24.67
CA ARG A 502 -10.28 -7.67 -25.51
C ARG A 502 -11.53 -8.56 -25.58
N ALA A 503 -11.35 -9.86 -25.81
CA ALA A 503 -12.43 -10.83 -25.89
C ALA A 503 -13.17 -10.96 -24.55
N GLY A 504 -12.47 -10.84 -23.42
CA GLY A 504 -13.11 -10.88 -22.12
C GLY A 504 -14.00 -9.66 -21.82
N TYR A 505 -13.72 -8.48 -22.35
CA TYR A 505 -14.62 -7.32 -22.23
C TYR A 505 -15.71 -7.27 -23.31
N TYR A 506 -15.35 -7.51 -24.57
CA TYR A 506 -16.21 -7.24 -25.74
C TYR A 506 -16.48 -8.46 -26.64
N GLY A 507 -16.07 -9.66 -26.24
CA GLY A 507 -16.28 -10.88 -27.00
C GLY A 507 -17.76 -11.08 -27.33
N THR A 508 -18.05 -11.39 -28.59
CA THR A 508 -19.43 -11.39 -29.11
C THR A 508 -20.19 -12.68 -28.79
N GLY A 509 -19.51 -13.73 -28.31
CA GLY A 509 -20.11 -15.07 -28.17
C GLY A 509 -20.42 -15.74 -29.51
N LEU A 510 -19.99 -15.15 -30.63
CA LEU A 510 -20.23 -15.63 -32.00
C LEU A 510 -18.90 -15.82 -32.73
N ASN A 511 -18.91 -16.59 -33.82
CA ASN A 511 -17.71 -16.87 -34.63
C ASN A 511 -16.53 -17.44 -33.82
N ASN A 512 -16.83 -18.37 -32.90
CA ASN A 512 -15.85 -19.00 -32.00
C ASN A 512 -15.11 -18.03 -31.06
N GLN A 513 -15.68 -16.85 -30.80
CA GLN A 513 -15.19 -15.97 -29.74
C GLN A 513 -15.97 -16.22 -28.45
N PRO A 514 -15.30 -16.19 -27.28
CA PRO A 514 -16.00 -16.29 -26.00
C PRO A 514 -16.91 -15.08 -25.77
N THR A 515 -17.85 -15.21 -24.83
CA THR A 515 -18.78 -14.13 -24.51
C THR A 515 -18.13 -13.18 -23.51
N GLY A 516 -17.93 -11.92 -23.92
CA GLY A 516 -17.32 -10.90 -23.08
C GLY A 516 -18.34 -10.23 -22.15
N LEU A 517 -17.83 -9.58 -21.10
CA LEU A 517 -18.62 -8.91 -20.06
C LEU A 517 -19.72 -8.01 -20.61
N LYS A 518 -19.49 -7.25 -21.69
CA LYS A 518 -20.52 -6.36 -22.26
C LYS A 518 -21.73 -7.11 -22.84
N ASN A 519 -21.55 -8.35 -23.30
CA ASN A 519 -22.55 -9.12 -24.03
C ASN A 519 -23.19 -10.23 -23.20
N ILE A 520 -22.76 -10.42 -21.94
CA ILE A 520 -23.40 -11.37 -21.03
C ILE A 520 -24.77 -10.83 -20.61
N SER A 521 -25.82 -11.62 -20.81
CA SER A 521 -27.18 -11.25 -20.41
C SER A 521 -27.33 -11.17 -18.88
N GLY A 522 -28.01 -10.14 -18.39
CA GLY A 522 -28.32 -9.98 -16.96
C GLY A 522 -27.25 -9.29 -16.13
N ILE A 523 -26.31 -8.59 -16.77
CA ILE A 523 -25.39 -7.66 -16.10
C ILE A 523 -26.07 -6.29 -16.01
N ASN A 524 -25.83 -5.59 -14.91
CA ASN A 524 -26.33 -4.25 -14.70
C ASN A 524 -25.73 -3.26 -15.72
N ALA A 525 -26.58 -2.41 -16.27
CA ALA A 525 -26.24 -1.48 -17.32
C ALA A 525 -26.65 -0.05 -16.93
N VAL A 526 -25.71 0.87 -16.93
CA VAL A 526 -25.98 2.30 -16.75
C VAL A 526 -25.68 3.03 -18.07
N ASN A 527 -26.68 3.72 -18.61
CA ASN A 527 -26.48 4.56 -19.79
C ASN A 527 -26.03 5.94 -19.35
N PHE A 528 -24.87 6.38 -19.84
CA PHE A 528 -24.37 7.72 -19.62
C PHE A 528 -25.05 8.71 -20.57
N ALA A 529 -25.23 9.95 -20.10
CA ALA A 529 -25.79 11.04 -20.89
C ALA A 529 -24.79 11.63 -21.89
N ALA A 530 -23.49 11.46 -21.64
CA ALA A 530 -22.40 11.94 -22.49
C ALA A 530 -21.28 10.88 -22.60
N THR A 531 -20.27 11.16 -23.42
CA THR A 531 -19.08 10.30 -23.56
C THR A 531 -18.29 10.20 -22.27
N ASP A 532 -18.20 11.29 -21.50
CA ASP A 532 -17.53 11.31 -20.20
C ASP A 532 -18.59 11.23 -19.09
N PRO A 533 -18.53 10.23 -18.19
CA PRO A 533 -19.52 10.06 -17.15
C PRO A 533 -19.37 11.11 -16.04
N THR A 534 -20.50 11.52 -15.49
CA THR A 534 -20.59 12.37 -14.30
C THR A 534 -20.41 11.54 -13.02
N PHE A 535 -20.11 12.23 -11.90
CA PHE A 535 -19.97 11.53 -10.61
C PHE A 535 -21.26 10.79 -10.20
N ALA A 536 -22.43 11.39 -10.46
CA ALA A 536 -23.71 10.78 -10.15
C ALA A 536 -23.95 9.47 -10.95
N GLU A 537 -23.51 9.43 -12.21
CA GLU A 537 -23.62 8.22 -13.04
C GLU A 537 -22.68 7.11 -12.54
N LEU A 538 -21.46 7.44 -12.10
CA LEU A 538 -20.55 6.46 -11.50
C LEU A 538 -21.11 5.90 -10.18
N VAL A 539 -21.68 6.76 -9.33
CA VAL A 539 -22.36 6.34 -8.10
C VAL A 539 -23.61 5.49 -8.41
N SER A 540 -24.29 5.76 -9.52
CA SER A 540 -25.43 4.92 -9.93
C SER A 540 -25.00 3.50 -10.33
N MET A 541 -23.79 3.33 -10.87
CA MET A 541 -23.23 2.00 -11.14
C MET A 541 -22.92 1.25 -9.85
N GLU A 542 -22.36 1.92 -8.85
CA GLU A 542 -22.18 1.37 -7.49
C GLU A 542 -23.52 0.97 -6.89
N THR A 543 -24.49 1.88 -6.92
CA THR A 543 -25.83 1.66 -6.37
C THR A 543 -26.51 0.44 -7.02
N ALA A 544 -26.33 0.22 -8.33
CA ALA A 544 -26.87 -0.94 -9.02
C ALA A 544 -26.28 -2.27 -8.49
N VAL A 545 -24.96 -2.34 -8.28
CA VAL A 545 -24.31 -3.54 -7.73
C VAL A 545 -24.64 -3.73 -6.25
N ALA A 546 -24.72 -2.65 -5.48
CA ALA A 546 -25.09 -2.67 -4.07
C ALA A 546 -26.56 -3.09 -3.87
N ALA A 547 -27.48 -2.67 -4.73
CA ALA A 547 -28.90 -3.06 -4.69
C ALA A 547 -29.10 -4.56 -4.84
N ASP A 548 -28.23 -5.23 -5.62
CA ASP A 548 -28.25 -6.68 -5.80
C ASP A 548 -27.48 -7.44 -4.69
N ASN A 549 -27.01 -6.75 -3.65
CA ASN A 549 -26.20 -7.29 -2.56
C ASN A 549 -24.90 -7.97 -3.05
N ALA A 550 -24.37 -7.52 -4.19
CA ALA A 550 -23.14 -8.05 -4.78
C ALA A 550 -21.93 -7.14 -4.49
N GLU A 551 -22.06 -6.22 -3.53
CA GLU A 551 -20.97 -5.39 -3.03
C GLU A 551 -20.04 -6.22 -2.14
N VAL A 552 -18.80 -6.40 -2.59
CA VAL A 552 -17.77 -7.22 -1.91
C VAL A 552 -16.45 -6.45 -1.91
N ASP A 553 -15.60 -6.73 -0.91
CA ASP A 553 -14.34 -6.04 -0.54
C ASP A 553 -13.25 -5.89 -1.64
N ARG A 554 -13.50 -6.32 -2.89
CA ARG A 554 -12.56 -6.26 -4.04
C ARG A 554 -13.15 -5.62 -5.29
N MET A 555 -13.95 -4.57 -5.14
CA MET A 555 -14.48 -3.82 -6.29
C MET A 555 -13.43 -2.92 -6.94
N ALA A 556 -13.50 -2.82 -8.26
CA ALA A 556 -12.64 -1.93 -9.04
C ALA A 556 -13.40 -1.27 -10.20
N TYR A 557 -12.95 -0.08 -10.59
CA TYR A 557 -13.34 0.56 -11.86
C TYR A 557 -12.28 0.28 -12.91
N VAL A 558 -12.69 -0.08 -14.13
CA VAL A 558 -11.82 -0.19 -15.29
C VAL A 558 -12.25 0.84 -16.34
N VAL A 559 -11.34 1.75 -16.68
CA VAL A 559 -11.61 2.89 -17.58
C VAL A 559 -10.54 3.07 -18.66
N ASN A 560 -10.88 3.78 -19.73
CA ASN A 560 -9.93 4.22 -20.74
C ASN A 560 -9.06 5.41 -20.24
N ALA A 561 -7.86 5.60 -20.80
CA ALA A 561 -7.00 6.72 -20.45
C ALA A 561 -7.61 8.10 -20.75
N THR A 562 -8.44 8.21 -21.80
CA THR A 562 -9.18 9.44 -22.13
C THR A 562 -10.19 9.79 -21.04
N THR A 563 -11.01 8.82 -20.63
CA THR A 563 -11.94 8.93 -19.51
C THR A 563 -11.22 9.28 -18.21
N ARG A 564 -10.06 8.66 -17.91
CA ARG A 564 -9.22 9.07 -16.77
C ARG A 564 -8.85 10.55 -16.83
N GLY A 565 -8.47 11.05 -18.02
CA GLY A 565 -8.16 12.46 -18.23
C GLY A 565 -9.36 13.36 -17.87
N ALA A 566 -10.55 13.02 -18.36
CA ALA A 566 -11.78 13.75 -18.07
C ALA A 566 -12.15 13.71 -16.57
N LEU A 567 -12.01 12.56 -15.91
CA LEU A 567 -12.31 12.42 -14.47
C LEU A 567 -11.33 13.20 -13.58
N LYS A 568 -10.10 13.44 -14.05
CA LYS A 568 -9.11 14.27 -13.35
C LYS A 568 -9.38 15.77 -13.46
N THR A 569 -10.11 16.22 -14.47
CA THR A 569 -10.42 17.65 -14.66
C THR A 569 -11.84 18.01 -14.22
N THR A 570 -12.71 17.02 -14.06
CA THR A 570 -14.11 17.21 -13.68
C THR A 570 -14.27 17.30 -12.16
N ALA A 571 -14.95 18.34 -11.67
CA ALA A 571 -15.24 18.51 -10.25
C ALA A 571 -16.32 17.54 -9.77
N LYS A 572 -16.13 16.97 -8.57
CA LYS A 572 -16.98 15.92 -7.97
C LYS A 572 -18.36 16.45 -7.52
N PHE A 573 -18.41 17.66 -6.97
CA PHE A 573 -19.63 18.25 -6.35
C PHE A 573 -20.11 19.54 -7.04
N GLY A 574 -19.71 19.77 -8.30
CA GLY A 574 -20.07 20.97 -9.07
C GLY A 574 -18.99 22.05 -9.07
N SER A 575 -19.31 23.22 -9.63
CA SER A 575 -18.34 24.31 -9.84
C SER A 575 -17.96 25.00 -8.53
N GLY A 576 -16.65 25.10 -8.24
CA GLY A 576 -16.11 25.81 -7.06
C GLY A 576 -15.53 24.90 -5.98
N THR A 577 -15.56 23.58 -6.15
CA THR A 577 -14.89 22.62 -5.26
C THR A 577 -13.56 22.17 -5.88
N GLU A 578 -12.49 22.09 -5.08
CA GLU A 578 -11.17 21.61 -5.53
C GLU A 578 -11.11 20.08 -5.68
N ALA A 579 -12.16 19.37 -5.26
CA ALA A 579 -12.24 17.91 -5.34
C ALA A 579 -12.65 17.46 -6.75
N THR A 580 -11.76 16.72 -7.42
CA THR A 580 -12.02 16.07 -8.70
C THR A 580 -12.64 14.69 -8.52
N ILE A 581 -13.28 14.15 -9.56
CA ILE A 581 -13.85 12.78 -9.50
C ILE A 581 -12.74 11.74 -9.31
N TRP A 582 -11.60 11.96 -9.95
CA TRP A 582 -10.39 11.18 -9.70
C TRP A 582 -9.72 11.65 -8.41
N GLU A 583 -9.65 10.77 -7.42
CA GLU A 583 -9.12 11.08 -6.09
C GLU A 583 -7.61 10.83 -6.01
N GLN A 584 -6.98 11.37 -4.96
CA GLN A 584 -5.59 11.06 -4.63
C GLN A 584 -5.50 9.57 -4.26
N GLY A 585 -4.45 8.87 -4.73
CA GLY A 585 -4.33 7.42 -4.52
C GLY A 585 -4.87 6.54 -5.67
N ASN A 586 -5.24 7.13 -6.81
CA ASN A 586 -5.72 6.40 -7.99
C ASN A 586 -7.04 5.65 -7.75
N THR A 587 -7.93 6.28 -6.99
CA THR A 587 -9.27 5.79 -6.69
C THR A 587 -10.34 6.67 -7.33
N VAL A 588 -11.52 6.07 -7.53
CA VAL A 588 -12.74 6.76 -7.92
C VAL A 588 -13.80 6.25 -6.97
N ASN A 589 -14.46 7.17 -6.26
CA ASN A 589 -15.48 6.84 -5.27
C ASN A 589 -14.95 5.88 -4.18
N GLY A 590 -13.70 6.07 -3.73
CA GLY A 590 -13.06 5.17 -2.75
C GLY A 590 -12.62 3.80 -3.27
N TYR A 591 -13.00 3.39 -4.48
CA TYR A 591 -12.60 2.10 -5.07
C TYR A 591 -11.34 2.22 -5.95
N ARG A 592 -10.56 1.13 -6.03
CA ARG A 592 -9.39 1.02 -6.90
C ARG A 592 -9.78 1.23 -8.36
N THR A 593 -8.94 1.93 -9.12
CA THR A 593 -9.13 2.07 -10.56
C THR A 593 -7.99 1.46 -11.37
N GLU A 594 -8.36 0.77 -12.44
CA GLU A 594 -7.45 0.29 -13.47
C GLU A 594 -7.69 1.01 -14.80
N VAL A 595 -6.59 1.38 -15.45
CA VAL A 595 -6.63 2.13 -16.70
C VAL A 595 -6.14 1.24 -17.83
N THR A 596 -6.96 1.05 -18.87
CA THR A 596 -6.53 0.38 -20.09
C THR A 596 -7.18 0.95 -21.34
N ASN A 597 -6.39 1.05 -22.40
CA ASN A 597 -6.87 1.45 -23.73
C ASN A 597 -7.53 0.30 -24.50
N GLN A 598 -7.72 -0.86 -23.85
CA GLN A 598 -8.57 -1.94 -24.36
C GLN A 598 -10.06 -1.62 -24.20
N ILE A 599 -10.42 -0.84 -23.18
CA ILE A 599 -11.77 -0.30 -23.02
C ILE A 599 -12.00 0.80 -24.05
N ALA A 600 -13.14 0.78 -24.75
CA ALA A 600 -13.54 1.82 -25.67
C ALA A 600 -13.72 3.16 -24.93
N ALA A 601 -13.39 4.27 -25.58
CA ALA A 601 -13.58 5.59 -24.97
C ALA A 601 -15.06 5.83 -24.66
N GLY A 602 -15.32 6.16 -23.39
CA GLY A 602 -16.65 6.39 -22.82
C GLY A 602 -17.37 5.16 -22.26
N ASP A 603 -16.79 3.96 -22.41
CA ASP A 603 -17.26 2.77 -21.69
C ASP A 603 -16.52 2.66 -20.35
N VAL A 604 -17.24 2.22 -19.30
CA VAL A 604 -16.69 2.01 -17.96
C VAL A 604 -17.18 0.67 -17.43
N PHE A 605 -16.31 -0.11 -16.79
CA PHE A 605 -16.70 -1.33 -16.10
C PHE A 605 -16.47 -1.16 -14.60
N PHE A 606 -17.44 -1.57 -13.78
CA PHE A 606 -17.35 -1.53 -12.32
C PHE A 606 -17.79 -2.87 -11.74
N GLY A 607 -17.17 -3.28 -10.64
CA GLY A 607 -17.67 -4.37 -9.82
C GLY A 607 -16.57 -5.30 -9.33
N ASN A 608 -16.99 -6.47 -8.84
CA ASN A 608 -16.08 -7.48 -8.31
C ASN A 608 -15.58 -8.40 -9.44
N PHE A 609 -14.40 -8.09 -9.97
CA PHE A 609 -13.77 -8.91 -11.01
C PHE A 609 -13.28 -10.27 -10.50
N ALA A 610 -13.20 -10.51 -9.18
CA ALA A 610 -12.86 -11.84 -8.66
C ALA A 610 -13.95 -12.90 -8.95
N ASP A 611 -15.18 -12.46 -9.24
CA ASP A 611 -16.28 -13.34 -9.68
C ASP A 611 -16.18 -13.72 -11.16
N LEU A 612 -15.31 -13.05 -11.93
CA LEU A 612 -14.98 -13.44 -13.29
C LEU A 612 -14.02 -14.61 -13.27
N ILE A 613 -14.48 -15.75 -13.74
CA ILE A 613 -13.69 -16.95 -13.97
C ILE A 613 -13.15 -16.88 -15.39
N ILE A 614 -11.83 -16.99 -15.48
CA ILE A 614 -11.09 -17.13 -16.73
C ILE A 614 -10.64 -18.58 -16.80
N GLY A 615 -11.31 -19.38 -17.64
CA GLY A 615 -10.96 -20.78 -17.83
C GLY A 615 -9.89 -20.91 -18.91
N LEU A 616 -8.73 -21.45 -18.57
CA LEU A 616 -7.69 -21.83 -19.52
C LEU A 616 -7.63 -23.35 -19.63
N TRP A 617 -7.85 -23.86 -20.84
CA TRP A 617 -7.71 -25.29 -21.14
C TRP A 617 -6.30 -25.55 -21.66
N GLY A 618 -5.54 -26.35 -20.91
CA GLY A 618 -4.13 -26.59 -21.20
C GLY A 618 -3.23 -25.36 -21.06
N GLY A 619 -1.93 -25.57 -21.28
CA GLY A 619 -0.96 -24.49 -21.43
C GLY A 619 -0.96 -23.91 -22.84
N LEU A 620 -0.18 -22.86 -23.05
CA LEU A 620 0.09 -22.31 -24.37
C LEU A 620 0.76 -23.38 -25.25
N ASP A 621 0.06 -23.86 -26.28
CA ASP A 621 0.61 -24.83 -27.23
C ASP A 621 1.35 -24.09 -28.33
N ILE A 622 2.64 -24.37 -28.47
CA ILE A 622 3.51 -23.74 -29.44
C ILE A 622 3.96 -24.79 -30.43
N THR A 623 3.56 -24.58 -31.68
CA THR A 623 3.92 -25.44 -32.80
C THR A 623 4.80 -24.68 -33.78
N VAL A 624 5.75 -25.41 -34.35
CA VAL A 624 6.67 -24.92 -35.36
C VAL A 624 6.31 -25.59 -36.67
N ASP A 625 5.95 -24.80 -37.67
CA ASP A 625 5.64 -25.26 -39.00
C ASP A 625 6.78 -24.88 -39.97
N PRO A 626 7.66 -25.85 -40.31
CA PRO A 626 8.72 -25.65 -41.29
C PRO A 626 8.25 -25.83 -42.75
N TYR A 627 7.00 -26.25 -42.98
CA TYR A 627 6.51 -26.62 -44.32
C TYR A 627 5.79 -25.47 -45.02
N ALA A 628 5.02 -24.66 -44.30
CA ALA A 628 4.27 -23.53 -44.88
C ALA A 628 5.16 -22.52 -45.62
N LEU A 629 6.42 -22.37 -45.20
CA LEU A 629 7.41 -21.47 -45.78
C LEU A 629 8.55 -22.22 -46.50
N SER A 630 8.32 -23.46 -46.93
CA SER A 630 9.34 -24.31 -47.56
C SER A 630 10.00 -23.70 -48.81
N THR A 631 9.26 -22.88 -49.57
CA THR A 631 9.77 -22.19 -50.77
C THR A 631 10.77 -21.08 -50.45
N SER A 632 10.58 -20.37 -49.33
CA SER A 632 11.49 -19.33 -48.83
C SER A 632 12.46 -19.87 -47.76
N GLY A 633 12.24 -21.10 -47.30
CA GLY A 633 12.83 -21.76 -46.13
C GLY A 633 12.80 -20.91 -44.86
N GLY A 634 11.77 -20.09 -44.72
CA GLY A 634 11.39 -19.53 -43.43
C GLY A 634 10.72 -20.60 -42.55
N LEU A 635 10.48 -20.22 -41.31
CA LEU A 635 9.84 -21.04 -40.30
C LEU A 635 8.65 -20.26 -39.75
N ARG A 636 7.49 -20.91 -39.63
CA ARG A 636 6.32 -20.32 -38.99
C ARG A 636 6.23 -20.83 -37.56
N ILE A 637 6.07 -19.92 -36.63
CA ILE A 637 5.74 -20.23 -35.24
C ILE A 637 4.25 -19.95 -35.08
N VAL A 638 3.50 -20.91 -34.57
CA VAL A 638 2.08 -20.76 -34.25
C VAL A 638 1.88 -21.08 -32.79
N ALA A 639 1.23 -20.19 -32.04
CA ALA A 639 0.74 -20.52 -30.71
C ALA A 639 -0.78 -20.58 -30.68
N PHE A 640 -1.27 -21.55 -29.92
CA PHE A 640 -2.68 -21.79 -29.64
C PHE A 640 -2.92 -21.71 -28.14
N GLN A 641 -3.99 -21.01 -27.75
CA GLN A 641 -4.47 -20.99 -26.37
C GLN A 641 -5.97 -21.20 -26.39
N ASP A 642 -6.45 -22.18 -25.61
CA ASP A 642 -7.88 -22.40 -25.40
C ASP A 642 -8.35 -21.63 -24.17
N VAL A 643 -9.44 -20.88 -24.29
CA VAL A 643 -9.94 -19.99 -23.24
C VAL A 643 -11.46 -19.76 -23.30
N ASP A 644 -12.04 -19.39 -22.16
CA ASP A 644 -13.43 -18.97 -22.02
C ASP A 644 -13.63 -18.14 -20.76
N PHE A 645 -14.74 -17.41 -20.70
CA PHE A 645 -15.07 -16.49 -19.63
C PHE A 645 -16.46 -16.78 -19.06
N ALA A 646 -16.57 -16.87 -17.74
CA ALA A 646 -17.86 -16.96 -17.07
C ALA A 646 -17.88 -16.12 -15.79
N LEU A 647 -19.00 -15.47 -15.52
CA LEU A 647 -19.25 -14.82 -14.24
C LEU A 647 -19.96 -15.79 -13.28
N ARG A 648 -19.49 -15.84 -12.02
CA ARG A 648 -20.19 -16.55 -10.93
C ARG A 648 -21.55 -15.91 -10.67
N ASN A 649 -21.55 -14.60 -10.50
CA ASN A 649 -22.73 -13.77 -10.31
C ASN A 649 -22.71 -12.68 -11.38
N ASN A 650 -23.78 -12.59 -12.16
CA ASN A 650 -23.88 -11.59 -13.23
C ASN A 650 -24.11 -10.21 -12.61
N GLU A 651 -24.73 -10.20 -11.44
CA GLU A 651 -25.09 -9.04 -10.62
C GLU A 651 -23.86 -8.33 -10.02
N SER A 652 -22.73 -9.04 -9.89
CA SER A 652 -21.46 -8.52 -9.34
C SER A 652 -20.73 -7.51 -10.23
N ILE A 653 -21.15 -7.36 -11.49
CA ILE A 653 -20.56 -6.44 -12.45
C ILE A 653 -21.64 -5.47 -12.94
N CYS A 654 -21.26 -4.22 -13.13
CA CYS A 654 -22.03 -3.21 -13.81
C CYS A 654 -21.19 -2.64 -14.95
N TYR A 655 -21.82 -2.44 -16.10
CA TYR A 655 -21.19 -1.78 -17.24
C TYR A 655 -21.89 -0.44 -17.54
N GLY A 656 -21.09 0.58 -17.77
CA GLY A 656 -21.50 1.93 -18.13
C GLY A 656 -21.23 2.15 -19.60
N VAL A 657 -22.24 2.58 -20.36
CA VAL A 657 -22.12 2.80 -21.81
C VAL A 657 -22.48 4.23 -22.15
N LYS A 658 -21.64 4.82 -22.99
CA LYS A 658 -21.94 6.10 -23.63
C LYS A 658 -23.22 6.03 -24.46
N PRO A 659 -23.92 7.14 -24.70
CA PRO A 659 -25.09 7.13 -25.57
C PRO A 659 -24.71 6.67 -26.98
N ALA A 660 -25.56 5.85 -27.60
CA ALA A 660 -25.46 5.57 -29.03
C ALA A 660 -25.68 6.89 -29.78
N ILE A 661 -24.70 7.31 -30.58
CA ILE A 661 -24.82 8.46 -31.49
C ILE A 661 -25.72 8.08 -32.66
#